data_AF-A0A161WR90-F1
#
_entry.id   AF-A0A161WR90-F1
#
_cell.length_a   1.000
_cell.length_b   1.000
_cell.length_c   1.000
_cell.angle_alpha   90.00
_cell.angle_beta   90.00
_cell.angle_gamma   90.00
#
_symmetry.space_group_name_H-M   'P 1'
#
loop_
_entity.id
_entity.type
_entity.pdbx_description
1 polymer ?
#
loop_
_entity_poly.entity_id
_entity_poly.type
_entity_poly.pdbx_seq_one_letter_code
_entity_poly.pdbx_strand_id
1 'polypeptide(L)'
;MWSQLILVILAAAASVRCAAAATSGGKWDMLLKNVGISAMHMQLLNNNRVIMFDRTDFGHSNLSLPNHKCRTYPSNKGTLIVDCTAHSVEYDVHTNTIRPLMVLTDFWCSSGAVMPDGSLVQTGGYHGGDHAVRVFKPCDNGSCDWQENVSGLIQRRWYATNQILPDGRQIIIGGRRQFNYEFYPKTGLTVSYNLPFLFQTNDPGIENNLYPFVFLNVDGNLFIFANNRSILFDYHKNVVVRTYPNVPGGDPRSYPSTGSAVLLPLKMTQGDEVEAEVLVCGGAPKGSYTSANKSHKFVNALDSCGRIKINEAKPQWVMDKMPMPRVMGDMLLLPNAKVLIINGASAGTAGWEMGRDPVLNPVLYNPDENIESRFEVQNPSKIPRMYHSSTILLGDGRVLVGGSNPHIKYDFTGVLFPTELSLESFSPSYLDPIYAYLRPTIISPVSRIKIGYGQRVPIRFSVPGRVKMDMVRVTMIAPSFTTHSFSMNQRLLVLRSEDVKIVGRSKYQIRVVTPGSGNLAPSGYYMIFVVHQEIPRFELSGVADFDNWGKKEEEGRKFGAFDSLRERRGGGFERDESWGKKKEDVGSVRPKLNLQPRNVPIGEEVQNGGVVKPKGLNPFGDARPREEVLREKGQDWKEVDKKLESLKLKENEATSDGPGFGKRSFGSGNGQSGGNGDRSERSWRKPVDVDVHPQRLVNCIF
;
A
#
# COMPACT_ATOMS: atom_id res chain seq x y z
N MET A 1 -47.26 47.08 -37.74
CA MET A 1 -46.98 45.63 -37.64
C MET A 1 -45.52 45.35 -37.25
N TRP A 2 -45.00 46.03 -36.22
CA TRP A 2 -43.60 45.90 -35.79
C TRP A 2 -43.46 45.27 -34.38
N SER A 3 -44.57 44.85 -33.77
CA SER A 3 -44.59 44.23 -32.45
C SER A 3 -44.73 42.69 -32.49
N GLN A 4 -44.96 42.10 -33.67
CA GLN A 4 -45.08 40.63 -33.83
C GLN A 4 -43.81 39.96 -34.34
N LEU A 5 -42.80 40.72 -34.82
CA LEU A 5 -41.54 40.15 -35.30
C LEU A 5 -40.49 39.92 -34.18
N ILE A 6 -40.63 40.60 -33.03
CA ILE A 6 -39.68 40.49 -31.91
C ILE A 6 -39.98 39.26 -31.03
N LEU A 7 -41.23 38.80 -30.99
CA LEU A 7 -41.59 37.60 -30.20
C LEU A 7 -41.15 36.28 -30.86
N VAL A 8 -41.04 36.24 -32.19
CA VAL A 8 -40.63 35.02 -32.93
C VAL A 8 -39.11 34.82 -32.89
N ILE A 9 -38.33 35.90 -32.78
CA ILE A 9 -36.86 35.82 -32.66
C ILE A 9 -36.43 35.45 -31.23
N LEU A 10 -37.22 35.79 -30.21
CA LEU A 10 -36.96 35.36 -28.82
C LEU A 10 -37.39 33.91 -28.53
N ALA A 11 -38.34 33.35 -29.30
CA ALA A 11 -38.74 31.94 -29.17
C ALA A 11 -37.80 30.97 -29.94
N ALA A 12 -37.14 31.43 -31.01
CA ALA A 12 -36.14 30.64 -31.74
C ALA A 12 -34.75 30.64 -31.07
N ALA A 13 -34.48 31.58 -30.14
CA ALA A 13 -33.25 31.61 -29.36
C ALA A 13 -33.30 30.76 -28.07
N ALA A 14 -34.47 30.20 -27.72
CA ALA A 14 -34.67 29.38 -26.52
C ALA A 14 -34.79 27.86 -26.80
N SER A 15 -34.63 27.41 -28.05
CA SER A 15 -34.83 26.01 -28.45
C SER A 15 -33.57 25.31 -29.01
N VAL A 16 -32.39 25.92 -28.89
CA VAL A 16 -31.09 25.23 -29.05
C VAL A 16 -30.38 25.14 -27.69
N ARG A 17 -31.03 24.46 -26.75
CA ARG A 17 -30.40 23.89 -25.55
C ARG A 17 -30.92 22.47 -25.34
N CYS A 18 -30.66 21.62 -26.32
CA CYS A 18 -30.59 20.18 -26.15
C CYS A 18 -29.57 19.62 -27.15
N ALA A 19 -28.37 20.21 -27.17
CA ALA A 19 -27.21 19.34 -27.30
C ALA A 19 -27.21 18.55 -26.01
N ALA A 20 -27.51 17.24 -26.10
CA ALA A 20 -27.34 16.32 -24.99
C ALA A 20 -26.02 16.68 -24.29
N ALA A 21 -26.08 17.02 -23.00
CA ALA A 21 -24.89 16.99 -22.18
C ALA A 21 -24.39 15.56 -22.30
N ALA A 22 -23.38 15.36 -23.17
CA ALA A 22 -22.69 14.09 -23.27
C ALA A 22 -22.29 13.75 -21.85
N THR A 23 -22.75 12.59 -21.37
CA THR A 23 -22.62 12.10 -20.00
C THR A 23 -21.19 12.26 -19.52
N SER A 24 -20.88 13.33 -18.80
CA SER A 24 -19.50 13.79 -18.54
C SER A 24 -18.75 12.98 -17.48
N GLY A 25 -19.29 11.85 -17.03
CA GLY A 25 -18.81 11.08 -15.87
C GLY A 25 -17.95 9.86 -16.19
N GLY A 26 -17.29 9.78 -17.34
CA GLY A 26 -16.51 8.59 -17.74
C GLY A 26 -17.36 7.36 -18.10
N LYS A 27 -16.73 6.25 -18.45
CA LYS A 27 -17.40 5.05 -18.99
C LYS A 27 -16.89 3.76 -18.34
N TRP A 28 -17.80 2.83 -18.07
CA TRP A 28 -17.47 1.49 -17.61
C TRP A 28 -17.55 0.48 -18.75
N ASP A 29 -16.57 -0.42 -18.81
CA ASP A 29 -16.51 -1.53 -19.76
C ASP A 29 -16.18 -2.82 -19.01
N MET A 30 -17.00 -3.85 -19.21
CA MET A 30 -16.73 -5.21 -18.74
C MET A 30 -15.65 -5.85 -19.62
N LEU A 31 -14.53 -6.23 -19.03
CA LEU A 31 -13.41 -6.83 -19.75
C LEU A 31 -13.52 -8.35 -19.76
N LEU A 32 -13.65 -8.94 -18.58
CA LEU A 32 -13.76 -10.38 -18.37
C LEU A 32 -14.80 -10.64 -17.28
N LYS A 33 -15.77 -11.52 -17.55
CA LYS A 33 -16.79 -11.89 -16.55
C LYS A 33 -16.23 -12.70 -15.38
N ASN A 34 -15.06 -13.32 -15.58
CA ASN A 34 -14.43 -14.19 -14.60
C ASN A 34 -12.93 -14.31 -14.89
N VAL A 35 -12.08 -13.97 -13.93
CA VAL A 35 -10.62 -14.16 -14.01
C VAL A 35 -10.11 -15.35 -13.20
N GLY A 36 -11.01 -16.15 -12.64
CA GLY A 36 -10.70 -17.34 -11.84
C GLY A 36 -10.54 -17.09 -10.34
N ILE A 37 -10.15 -15.88 -9.96
CA ILE A 37 -9.83 -15.48 -8.59
C ILE A 37 -10.50 -14.14 -8.25
N SER A 38 -10.66 -13.83 -6.96
CA SER A 38 -10.97 -12.45 -6.55
C SER A 38 -9.68 -11.64 -6.59
N ALA A 39 -9.64 -10.60 -7.43
CA ALA A 39 -8.44 -9.79 -7.62
C ALA A 39 -8.19 -8.82 -6.43
N MET A 40 -7.81 -9.39 -5.28
CA MET A 40 -7.58 -8.70 -4.00
C MET A 40 -6.26 -7.93 -3.96
N HIS A 41 -5.29 -8.32 -4.75
CA HIS A 41 -4.03 -7.60 -4.94
C HIS A 41 -3.81 -7.39 -6.44
N MET A 42 -3.27 -6.24 -6.81
CA MET A 42 -2.96 -5.90 -8.21
C MET A 42 -1.66 -5.11 -8.32
N GLN A 43 -0.89 -5.38 -9.38
CA GLN A 43 0.28 -4.60 -9.80
C GLN A 43 0.43 -4.60 -11.32
N LEU A 44 0.55 -3.41 -11.92
CA LEU A 44 0.97 -3.26 -13.32
C LEU A 44 2.49 -3.43 -13.46
N LEU A 45 2.93 -4.22 -14.42
CA LEU A 45 4.34 -4.42 -14.77
C LEU A 45 4.77 -3.58 -15.99
N ASN A 46 6.09 -3.50 -16.21
CA ASN A 46 6.72 -2.75 -17.31
C ASN A 46 6.51 -3.35 -18.72
N ASN A 47 5.79 -4.46 -18.83
CA ASN A 47 5.41 -5.12 -20.08
C ASN A 47 3.89 -5.04 -20.36
N ASN A 48 3.18 -4.11 -19.70
CA ASN A 48 1.71 -3.96 -19.79
C ASN A 48 0.92 -5.21 -19.38
N ARG A 49 1.51 -6.07 -18.57
CA ARG A 49 0.79 -7.17 -17.90
C ARG A 49 0.48 -6.76 -16.47
N VAL A 50 -0.63 -7.25 -15.95
CA VAL A 50 -1.05 -7.04 -14.57
C VAL A 50 -0.97 -8.36 -13.83
N ILE A 51 -0.27 -8.38 -12.71
CA ILE A 51 -0.30 -9.52 -11.79
C ILE A 51 -1.41 -9.29 -10.79
N MET A 52 -2.33 -10.24 -10.72
CA MET A 52 -3.43 -10.25 -9.77
C MET A 52 -3.36 -11.52 -8.94
N PHE A 53 -3.68 -11.44 -7.65
CA PHE A 53 -3.69 -12.61 -6.80
C PHE A 53 -4.63 -12.48 -5.61
N ASP A 54 -5.08 -13.64 -5.18
CA ASP A 54 -5.88 -13.85 -3.98
C ASP A 54 -5.09 -14.71 -2.99
N ARG A 55 -5.76 -15.17 -1.95
CA ARG A 55 -5.22 -16.11 -0.97
C ARG A 55 -5.44 -17.55 -1.37
N THR A 56 -4.63 -18.44 -0.81
CA THR A 56 -4.56 -19.84 -1.23
C THR A 56 -5.37 -20.80 -0.35
N ASP A 57 -5.95 -20.32 0.75
CA ASP A 57 -6.64 -21.10 1.78
C ASP A 57 -8.17 -20.88 1.80
N PHE A 58 -8.73 -20.28 0.75
CA PHE A 58 -10.19 -20.19 0.54
C PHE A 58 -10.84 -21.47 -0.01
N GLY A 59 -10.03 -22.45 -0.40
CA GLY A 59 -10.46 -23.59 -1.20
C GLY A 59 -10.09 -23.40 -2.67
N HIS A 60 -10.72 -24.18 -3.55
CA HIS A 60 -10.41 -24.15 -4.99
C HIS A 60 -10.84 -22.83 -5.61
N SER A 61 -9.97 -22.23 -6.41
CA SER A 61 -10.34 -21.11 -7.29
C SER A 61 -11.06 -21.62 -8.54
N ASN A 62 -11.64 -20.69 -9.30
CA ASN A 62 -12.35 -21.00 -10.54
C ASN A 62 -11.40 -21.02 -11.76
N LEU A 63 -10.13 -21.37 -11.56
CA LEU A 63 -9.12 -21.47 -12.61
C LEU A 63 -8.13 -22.59 -12.29
N SER A 64 -8.01 -23.56 -13.19
CA SER A 64 -7.07 -24.67 -13.02
C SER A 64 -5.64 -24.30 -13.43
N LEU A 65 -4.66 -24.89 -12.75
CA LEU A 65 -3.27 -24.84 -13.17
C LEU A 65 -3.04 -25.76 -14.39
N PRO A 66 -2.15 -25.38 -15.33
CA PRO A 66 -1.84 -26.21 -16.49
C PRO A 66 -1.05 -27.45 -16.10
N ASN A 67 -1.09 -28.47 -16.95
CA ASN A 67 -0.29 -29.71 -16.84
C ASN A 67 -0.48 -30.50 -15.53
N HIS A 68 -1.67 -30.42 -14.92
CA HIS A 68 -1.97 -31.08 -13.63
C HIS A 68 -0.99 -30.70 -12.52
N LYS A 69 -0.38 -29.51 -12.58
CA LYS A 69 0.41 -28.99 -11.47
C LYS A 69 -0.52 -28.76 -10.29
N CYS A 70 -0.11 -29.21 -9.11
CA CYS A 70 -0.85 -29.02 -7.88
C CYS A 70 0.09 -28.63 -6.75
N ARG A 71 -0.41 -27.81 -5.84
CA ARG A 71 0.18 -27.52 -4.54
C ARG A 71 -0.27 -28.58 -3.55
N THR A 72 0.66 -29.07 -2.74
CA THR A 72 0.33 -29.96 -1.61
C THR A 72 0.61 -29.24 -0.30
N TYR A 73 -0.37 -29.22 0.60
CA TYR A 73 -0.20 -28.65 1.93
C TYR A 73 0.42 -29.67 2.87
N PRO A 74 1.55 -29.37 3.53
CA PRO A 74 2.05 -30.21 4.60
C PRO A 74 1.15 -30.03 5.85
N SER A 75 0.29 -31.01 6.13
CA SER A 75 -0.59 -31.18 7.31
C SER A 75 -2.05 -30.66 7.26
N ASN A 76 -2.90 -31.28 8.09
CA ASN A 76 -4.37 -31.14 8.27
C ASN A 76 -4.88 -29.73 8.69
N LYS A 77 -4.18 -28.66 8.31
CA LYS A 77 -4.48 -27.27 8.71
C LYS A 77 -4.89 -26.36 7.55
N GLY A 78 -4.78 -26.83 6.30
CA GLY A 78 -5.38 -26.17 5.13
C GLY A 78 -6.79 -26.69 4.85
N THR A 79 -7.61 -25.87 4.17
CA THR A 79 -8.92 -26.27 3.62
C THR A 79 -8.80 -27.39 2.58
N LEU A 80 -7.64 -27.52 1.93
CA LEU A 80 -7.33 -28.53 0.92
C LEU A 80 -5.97 -29.19 1.19
N ILE A 81 -5.88 -30.51 1.01
CA ILE A 81 -4.62 -31.26 1.11
C ILE A 81 -3.82 -31.13 -0.19
N VAL A 82 -4.53 -31.21 -1.32
CA VAL A 82 -4.00 -31.02 -2.68
C VAL A 82 -4.87 -29.98 -3.37
N ASP A 83 -4.25 -28.98 -3.99
CA ASP A 83 -4.93 -27.94 -4.75
C ASP A 83 -4.28 -27.76 -6.12
N CYS A 84 -5.06 -28.02 -7.18
CA CYS A 84 -4.63 -27.92 -8.56
C CYS A 84 -5.18 -26.65 -9.24
N THR A 85 -5.65 -25.69 -8.45
CA THR A 85 -6.18 -24.41 -8.92
C THR A 85 -5.19 -23.26 -8.71
N ALA A 86 -5.33 -22.22 -9.52
CA ALA A 86 -4.43 -21.06 -9.52
C ALA A 86 -4.99 -19.95 -8.64
N HIS A 87 -4.16 -19.42 -7.75
CA HIS A 87 -4.51 -18.30 -6.85
C HIS A 87 -3.82 -16.99 -7.24
N SER A 88 -3.08 -17.02 -8.34
CA SER A 88 -2.46 -15.87 -8.98
C SER A 88 -2.65 -15.97 -10.48
N VAL A 89 -2.85 -14.84 -11.14
CA VAL A 89 -3.01 -14.74 -12.58
C VAL A 89 -2.21 -13.57 -13.12
N GLU A 90 -1.68 -13.75 -14.33
CA GLU A 90 -1.16 -12.69 -15.16
C GLU A 90 -2.22 -12.31 -16.20
N TYR A 91 -2.62 -11.05 -16.21
CA TYR A 91 -3.57 -10.49 -17.17
C TYR A 91 -2.82 -9.66 -18.22
N ASP A 92 -3.02 -10.01 -19.49
CA ASP A 92 -2.51 -9.26 -20.63
C ASP A 92 -3.51 -8.17 -21.03
N VAL A 93 -3.12 -6.92 -20.85
CA VAL A 93 -3.99 -5.76 -21.11
C VAL A 93 -4.29 -5.62 -22.61
N HIS A 94 -3.38 -6.02 -23.49
CA HIS A 94 -3.52 -5.83 -24.93
C HIS A 94 -4.47 -6.87 -25.53
N THR A 95 -4.26 -8.15 -25.19
CA THR A 95 -5.07 -9.24 -25.73
C THR A 95 -6.34 -9.50 -24.91
N ASN A 96 -6.47 -8.89 -23.74
CA ASN A 96 -7.57 -9.12 -22.79
C ASN A 96 -7.68 -10.61 -22.41
N THR A 97 -6.55 -11.23 -22.07
CA THR A 97 -6.46 -12.66 -21.72
C THR A 97 -5.75 -12.87 -20.39
N ILE A 98 -6.04 -13.97 -19.71
CA ILE A 98 -5.40 -14.35 -18.45
C ILE A 98 -4.52 -15.59 -18.62
N ARG A 99 -3.49 -15.69 -17.79
CA ARG A 99 -2.64 -16.87 -17.63
C ARG A 99 -2.55 -17.24 -16.15
N PRO A 100 -2.85 -18.49 -15.75
CA PRO A 100 -2.67 -18.95 -14.37
C PRO A 100 -1.19 -18.96 -13.97
N LEU A 101 -0.92 -18.57 -12.73
CA LEU A 101 0.41 -18.62 -12.09
C LEU A 101 0.38 -19.53 -10.87
N MET A 102 1.49 -20.22 -10.62
CA MET A 102 1.63 -21.10 -9.47
C MET A 102 2.13 -20.32 -8.26
N VAL A 103 1.52 -20.57 -7.10
CA VAL A 103 2.03 -20.07 -5.82
C VAL A 103 1.93 -21.14 -4.73
N LEU A 104 3.01 -21.26 -3.95
CA LEU A 104 3.24 -22.23 -2.89
C LEU A 104 3.00 -21.69 -1.48
N THR A 105 3.09 -20.39 -1.26
CA THR A 105 2.82 -19.78 0.06
C THR A 105 1.72 -18.73 -0.01
N ASP A 106 0.95 -18.54 1.06
CA ASP A 106 -0.26 -17.70 1.05
C ASP A 106 0.03 -16.18 1.07
N PHE A 107 -0.46 -15.47 0.05
CA PHE A 107 -0.35 -14.02 -0.12
C PHE A 107 -1.32 -13.19 0.73
N TRP A 108 -2.22 -13.80 1.51
CA TRP A 108 -3.30 -13.08 2.17
C TRP A 108 -2.83 -11.89 3.02
N CYS A 109 -3.39 -10.72 2.74
CA CYS A 109 -3.04 -9.42 3.33
C CYS A 109 -1.53 -9.17 3.35
N SER A 110 -0.94 -9.23 2.17
CA SER A 110 0.46 -8.94 1.98
C SER A 110 0.67 -7.59 1.31
N SER A 111 1.91 -7.28 0.97
CA SER A 111 2.33 -6.01 0.38
C SER A 111 3.46 -6.24 -0.62
N GLY A 112 3.75 -5.27 -1.48
CA GLY A 112 4.82 -5.41 -2.45
C GLY A 112 5.13 -4.14 -3.21
N ALA A 113 6.06 -4.25 -4.14
CA ALA A 113 6.46 -3.19 -5.05
C ALA A 113 7.19 -3.75 -6.28
N VAL A 114 7.24 -2.97 -7.35
CA VAL A 114 8.13 -3.25 -8.49
C VAL A 114 9.50 -2.64 -8.21
N MET A 115 10.53 -3.47 -8.27
CA MET A 115 11.93 -3.10 -8.06
C MET A 115 12.53 -2.45 -9.32
N PRO A 116 13.70 -1.79 -9.21
CA PRO A 116 14.35 -1.14 -10.35
C PRO A 116 14.57 -2.03 -11.59
N ASP A 117 14.83 -3.32 -11.38
CA ASP A 117 15.02 -4.31 -12.44
C ASP A 117 13.71 -4.75 -13.13
N GLY A 118 12.56 -4.22 -12.69
CA GLY A 118 11.24 -4.56 -13.21
C GLY A 118 10.61 -5.80 -12.57
N SER A 119 11.29 -6.45 -11.60
CA SER A 119 10.71 -7.54 -10.83
C SER A 119 9.62 -7.03 -9.90
N LEU A 120 8.49 -7.73 -9.81
CA LEU A 120 7.57 -7.56 -8.69
C LEU A 120 8.09 -8.34 -7.49
N VAL A 121 8.39 -7.65 -6.40
CA VAL A 121 8.71 -8.27 -5.11
C VAL A 121 7.54 -8.07 -4.17
N GLN A 122 6.97 -9.18 -3.75
CA GLN A 122 5.92 -9.25 -2.75
C GLN A 122 6.50 -9.79 -1.43
N THR A 123 5.99 -9.30 -0.30
CA THR A 123 6.47 -9.64 1.04
C THR A 123 5.33 -9.93 1.99
N GLY A 124 5.49 -10.99 2.79
CA GLY A 124 4.56 -11.36 3.84
C GLY A 124 3.34 -12.10 3.32
N GLY A 125 2.30 -12.14 4.13
CA GLY A 125 1.09 -12.91 3.90
C GLY A 125 0.60 -13.58 5.17
N TYR A 126 -0.10 -14.71 5.02
CA TYR A 126 -0.66 -15.46 6.14
C TYR A 126 0.00 -16.84 6.28
N HIS A 127 0.07 -17.34 7.51
CA HIS A 127 0.67 -18.64 7.85
C HIS A 127 2.04 -18.84 7.17
N GLY A 128 2.18 -19.83 6.29
CA GLY A 128 3.44 -20.12 5.59
C GLY A 128 3.95 -19.00 4.68
N GLY A 129 3.13 -17.97 4.41
CA GLY A 129 3.52 -16.78 3.68
C GLY A 129 4.05 -15.64 4.54
N ASP A 130 3.93 -15.71 5.87
CA ASP A 130 4.09 -14.53 6.72
C ASP A 130 5.55 -14.08 6.91
N HIS A 131 6.54 -14.93 6.61
CA HIS A 131 7.95 -14.57 6.45
C HIS A 131 8.42 -14.65 4.99
N ALA A 132 7.52 -14.97 4.07
CA ALA A 132 7.87 -15.24 2.69
C ALA A 132 8.15 -13.94 1.92
N VAL A 133 9.09 -14.04 1.00
CA VAL A 133 9.29 -13.08 -0.09
C VAL A 133 9.12 -13.81 -1.40
N ARG A 134 8.33 -13.23 -2.30
CA ARG A 134 8.04 -13.84 -3.59
C ARG A 134 8.39 -12.84 -4.68
N VAL A 135 9.14 -13.31 -5.66
CA VAL A 135 9.66 -12.49 -6.76
C VAL A 135 9.07 -13.01 -8.06
N PHE A 136 8.36 -12.13 -8.77
CA PHE A 136 7.90 -12.40 -10.13
C PHE A 136 8.72 -11.57 -11.11
N LYS A 137 9.46 -12.25 -11.99
CA LYS A 137 10.23 -11.62 -13.06
C LYS A 137 9.46 -11.75 -14.38
N PRO A 138 8.96 -10.65 -14.97
CA PRO A 138 8.20 -10.72 -16.21
C PRO A 138 9.03 -11.31 -17.37
N CYS A 139 8.34 -12.00 -18.26
CA CYS A 139 8.91 -12.62 -19.45
C CYS A 139 7.91 -12.51 -20.61
N ASP A 140 8.42 -12.54 -21.84
CA ASP A 140 7.56 -12.40 -23.03
C ASP A 140 7.03 -13.75 -23.54
N ASN A 141 7.71 -14.85 -23.23
CA ASN A 141 7.36 -16.21 -23.67
C ASN A 141 6.36 -16.93 -22.75
N GLY A 142 5.89 -16.29 -21.68
CA GLY A 142 4.94 -16.85 -20.72
C GLY A 142 5.49 -17.98 -19.83
N SER A 143 6.81 -18.24 -19.80
CA SER A 143 7.41 -19.30 -18.99
C SER A 143 7.77 -18.88 -17.55
N CYS A 144 7.58 -17.60 -17.22
CA CYS A 144 7.86 -17.03 -15.91
C CYS A 144 6.76 -17.35 -14.92
N ASP A 145 7.18 -17.58 -13.68
CA ASP A 145 6.35 -17.90 -12.54
C ASP A 145 6.99 -17.32 -11.27
N TRP A 146 6.30 -17.44 -10.14
CA TRP A 146 6.80 -16.95 -8.85
C TRP A 146 8.03 -17.72 -8.37
N GLN A 147 9.02 -16.97 -7.86
CA GLN A 147 10.17 -17.50 -7.13
C GLN A 147 9.99 -17.17 -5.65
N GLU A 148 9.90 -18.18 -4.79
CA GLU A 148 9.50 -17.99 -3.39
C GLU A 148 10.63 -18.33 -2.43
N ASN A 149 10.88 -17.42 -1.50
CA ASN A 149 11.76 -17.62 -0.36
C ASN A 149 10.94 -17.51 0.93
N VAL A 150 10.62 -18.65 1.53
CA VAL A 150 9.75 -18.74 2.73
C VAL A 150 10.35 -18.10 3.98
N SER A 151 11.66 -17.85 4.00
CA SER A 151 12.40 -17.22 5.10
C SER A 151 13.02 -15.88 4.67
N GLY A 152 12.39 -15.22 3.70
CA GLY A 152 12.89 -13.97 3.12
C GLY A 152 12.87 -12.80 4.11
N LEU A 153 11.96 -12.81 5.10
CA LEU A 153 11.79 -11.77 6.12
C LEU A 153 12.27 -12.23 7.50
N ILE A 154 12.63 -11.28 8.36
CA ILE A 154 13.01 -11.54 9.76
C ILE A 154 11.78 -11.62 10.64
N GLN A 155 10.85 -10.67 10.44
CA GLN A 155 9.61 -10.62 11.19
C GLN A 155 8.46 -11.10 10.32
N ARG A 156 7.46 -11.64 11.00
CA ARG A 156 6.14 -11.88 10.42
C ARG A 156 5.59 -10.59 9.82
N ARG A 157 5.09 -10.61 8.59
CA ARG A 157 4.41 -9.49 7.93
C ARG A 157 3.04 -9.92 7.42
N TRP A 158 1.99 -9.42 8.06
CA TRP A 158 0.60 -9.64 7.69
C TRP A 158 -0.15 -8.32 7.90
N TYR A 159 -0.74 -7.72 6.87
CA TYR A 159 -1.19 -6.32 6.83
C TYR A 159 -0.06 -5.28 7.01
N ALA A 160 1.13 -5.56 6.48
CA ALA A 160 2.24 -4.60 6.46
C ALA A 160 2.12 -3.68 5.23
N THR A 161 2.84 -2.55 5.25
CA THR A 161 2.96 -1.66 4.09
C THR A 161 4.37 -1.68 3.53
N ASN A 162 4.51 -1.70 2.20
CA ASN A 162 5.80 -1.52 1.53
C ASN A 162 5.92 -0.11 0.95
N GLN A 163 7.14 0.41 0.94
CA GLN A 163 7.49 1.65 0.24
C GLN A 163 8.87 1.49 -0.41
N ILE A 164 8.95 1.72 -1.72
CA ILE A 164 10.23 1.82 -2.45
C ILE A 164 11.01 3.05 -1.97
N LEU A 165 12.31 2.85 -1.79
CA LEU A 165 13.27 3.83 -1.30
C LEU A 165 14.21 4.31 -2.41
N PRO A 166 14.85 5.50 -2.24
CA PRO A 166 15.81 6.03 -3.19
C PRO A 166 17.01 5.12 -3.50
N ASP A 167 17.38 4.24 -2.56
CA ASP A 167 18.48 3.28 -2.71
C ASP A 167 18.08 2.00 -3.44
N GLY A 168 16.86 1.93 -3.98
CA GLY A 168 16.34 0.79 -4.73
C GLY A 168 15.85 -0.37 -3.86
N ARG A 169 15.94 -0.27 -2.52
CA ARG A 169 15.31 -1.23 -1.61
C ARG A 169 13.85 -0.86 -1.35
N GLN A 170 13.13 -1.77 -0.71
CA GLN A 170 11.84 -1.49 -0.09
C GLN A 170 11.96 -1.57 1.44
N ILE A 171 11.30 -0.63 2.12
CA ILE A 171 11.02 -0.74 3.55
C ILE A 171 9.68 -1.44 3.74
N ILE A 172 9.61 -2.40 4.68
CA ILE A 172 8.39 -3.08 5.08
C ILE A 172 8.04 -2.64 6.50
N ILE A 173 6.93 -1.93 6.64
CA ILE A 173 6.53 -1.27 7.89
C ILE A 173 5.31 -1.98 8.49
N GLY A 174 5.45 -2.37 9.75
CA GLY A 174 4.36 -2.87 10.56
C GLY A 174 3.88 -4.26 10.17
N GLY A 175 2.58 -4.45 10.27
CA GLY A 175 1.92 -5.74 10.25
C GLY A 175 1.25 -6.04 11.59
N ARG A 176 0.35 -7.01 11.59
CA ARG A 176 -0.49 -7.35 12.74
C ARG A 176 0.36 -7.76 13.93
N ARG A 177 0.29 -6.96 15.00
CA ARG A 177 1.09 -7.07 16.24
C ARG A 177 2.60 -6.90 16.01
N GLN A 178 2.99 -6.20 14.94
CA GLN A 178 4.37 -5.92 14.59
C GLN A 178 4.59 -4.41 14.62
N PHE A 179 5.33 -3.96 15.63
CA PHE A 179 5.58 -2.53 15.87
C PHE A 179 7.01 -2.17 15.45
N ASN A 180 7.41 -2.64 14.27
CA ASN A 180 8.77 -2.58 13.76
C ASN A 180 8.76 -2.47 12.22
N TYR A 181 9.94 -2.22 11.65
CA TYR A 181 10.18 -2.27 10.21
C TYR A 181 11.46 -3.03 9.87
N GLU A 182 11.56 -3.49 8.62
CA GLU A 182 12.76 -4.10 8.06
C GLU A 182 12.90 -3.74 6.57
N PHE A 183 14.02 -4.13 5.94
CA PHE A 183 14.30 -3.82 4.54
C PHE A 183 14.45 -5.08 3.70
N TYR A 184 14.08 -4.97 2.42
CA TYR A 184 14.37 -5.97 1.40
C TYR A 184 14.89 -5.31 0.11
N PRO A 185 15.91 -5.87 -0.57
CA PRO A 185 16.78 -6.94 -0.08
C PRO A 185 17.57 -6.50 1.15
N LYS A 186 18.03 -7.48 1.93
CA LYS A 186 18.80 -7.27 3.15
C LYS A 186 20.25 -6.91 2.78
N THR A 187 20.81 -5.88 3.42
CA THR A 187 22.20 -5.44 3.21
C THR A 187 23.01 -5.66 4.49
N GLY A 188 23.87 -6.68 4.51
CA GLY A 188 24.73 -6.98 5.67
C GLY A 188 23.98 -7.71 6.81
N LEU A 189 24.30 -7.36 8.06
CA LEU A 189 23.66 -7.97 9.24
C LEU A 189 22.18 -7.60 9.27
N THR A 190 21.34 -8.61 9.09
CA THR A 190 19.88 -8.54 9.12
C THR A 190 19.36 -8.06 10.47
N VAL A 191 18.76 -6.86 10.51
CA VAL A 191 18.16 -6.28 11.70
C VAL A 191 16.74 -5.81 11.40
N SER A 192 15.83 -6.03 12.36
CA SER A 192 14.50 -5.42 12.42
C SER A 192 14.56 -4.25 13.41
N TYR A 193 13.93 -3.14 13.06
CA TYR A 193 14.00 -1.88 13.81
C TYR A 193 12.67 -1.56 14.47
N ASN A 194 12.70 -1.26 15.77
CA ASN A 194 11.49 -0.88 16.50
C ASN A 194 10.96 0.47 16.00
N LEU A 195 9.64 0.55 15.84
CA LEU A 195 8.91 1.79 15.50
C LEU A 195 7.76 1.98 16.50
N PRO A 196 8.02 2.60 17.67
CA PRO A 196 7.03 2.77 18.73
C PRO A 196 5.75 3.48 18.30
N PHE A 197 5.81 4.31 17.27
CA PHE A 197 4.64 4.98 16.68
C PHE A 197 3.50 4.02 16.32
N LEU A 198 3.83 2.83 15.81
CA LEU A 198 2.82 1.82 15.48
C LEU A 198 2.16 1.26 16.74
N PHE A 199 2.90 1.09 17.84
CA PHE A 199 2.29 0.68 19.11
C PHE A 199 1.36 1.77 19.66
N GLN A 200 1.80 3.03 19.61
CA GLN A 200 1.05 4.20 20.11
C GLN A 200 -0.24 4.51 19.32
N THR A 201 -0.38 3.97 18.12
CA THR A 201 -1.55 4.15 17.25
C THR A 201 -2.43 2.91 17.20
N ASN A 202 -2.04 1.82 17.88
CA ASN A 202 -2.83 0.60 17.95
C ASN A 202 -3.93 0.72 19.02
N ASP A 203 -5.18 0.52 18.61
CA ASP A 203 -6.28 0.34 19.54
C ASP A 203 -6.43 -1.15 19.89
N PRO A 204 -6.22 -1.56 21.16
CA PRO A 204 -6.29 -2.96 21.55
C PRO A 204 -7.63 -3.61 21.19
N GLY A 205 -7.58 -4.77 20.53
CA GLY A 205 -8.76 -5.54 20.11
C GLY A 205 -9.47 -5.01 18.86
N ILE A 206 -9.03 -3.90 18.27
CA ILE A 206 -9.57 -3.34 17.01
C ILE A 206 -8.50 -3.31 15.91
N GLU A 207 -7.25 -2.98 16.27
CA GLU A 207 -6.12 -2.90 15.34
C GLU A 207 -6.27 -1.84 14.23
N ASN A 208 -6.82 -0.64 14.56
CA ASN A 208 -7.03 0.53 13.67
C ASN A 208 -5.75 1.16 13.04
N ASN A 209 -4.67 0.41 12.89
CA ASN A 209 -3.36 0.92 12.46
C ASN A 209 -2.64 -0.01 11.48
N LEU A 210 -3.35 -1.01 10.94
CA LEU A 210 -2.84 -1.92 9.91
C LEU A 210 -2.86 -1.25 8.53
N TYR A 211 -1.96 -1.69 7.64
CA TYR A 211 -1.65 -0.98 6.39
C TYR A 211 -1.44 0.53 6.60
N PRO A 212 -0.46 0.95 7.44
CA PRO A 212 -0.19 2.37 7.62
C PRO A 212 0.09 3.03 6.26
N PHE A 213 -0.40 4.25 6.06
CA PHE A 213 -0.14 4.98 4.82
C PHE A 213 1.28 5.55 4.88
N VAL A 214 2.14 5.06 4.01
CA VAL A 214 3.56 5.43 3.97
C VAL A 214 3.82 6.11 2.63
N PHE A 215 4.40 7.32 2.69
CA PHE A 215 4.80 8.07 1.51
C PHE A 215 6.23 8.57 1.66
N LEU A 216 7.06 8.35 0.64
CA LEU A 216 8.39 8.95 0.55
C LEU A 216 8.27 10.45 0.28
N ASN A 217 8.76 11.27 1.19
CA ASN A 217 8.78 12.72 1.06
C ASN A 217 9.94 13.21 0.17
N VAL A 218 9.88 14.47 -0.26
CA VAL A 218 10.88 15.09 -1.17
C VAL A 218 12.27 15.22 -0.54
N ASP A 219 12.35 15.26 0.79
CA ASP A 219 13.60 15.31 1.57
C ASP A 219 14.20 13.91 1.82
N GLY A 220 13.52 12.84 1.37
CA GLY A 220 13.94 11.46 1.57
C GLY A 220 13.44 10.82 2.87
N ASN A 221 12.77 11.57 3.75
CA ASN A 221 12.11 11.00 4.94
C ASN A 221 10.77 10.35 4.56
N LEU A 222 10.20 9.56 5.48
CA LEU A 222 8.89 8.91 5.28
C LEU A 222 7.81 9.64 6.07
N PHE A 223 6.77 10.11 5.39
CA PHE A 223 5.51 10.43 6.04
C PHE A 223 4.79 9.11 6.34
N ILE A 224 4.53 8.83 7.62
CA ILE A 224 3.82 7.63 8.07
C ILE A 224 2.55 8.06 8.79
N PHE A 225 1.41 7.63 8.29
CA PHE A 225 0.10 7.84 8.89
C PHE A 225 -0.48 6.51 9.36
N ALA A 226 -0.97 6.46 10.59
CA ALA A 226 -1.62 5.28 11.15
C ALA A 226 -2.72 5.71 12.12
N ASN A 227 -3.87 5.03 12.07
CA ASN A 227 -5.07 5.39 12.84
C ASN A 227 -5.53 6.80 12.47
N ASN A 228 -5.22 7.81 13.28
CA ASN A 228 -5.58 9.22 13.06
C ASN A 228 -4.39 10.17 13.25
N ARG A 229 -3.17 9.63 13.33
CA ARG A 229 -1.92 10.34 13.63
C ARG A 229 -0.93 10.16 12.49
N SER A 230 0.01 11.10 12.38
CA SER A 230 1.14 10.95 11.47
C SER A 230 2.45 11.52 12.00
N ILE A 231 3.55 11.00 11.45
CA ILE A 231 4.93 11.40 11.73
C ILE A 231 5.73 11.56 10.43
N LEU A 232 6.80 12.34 10.49
CA LEU A 232 7.89 12.33 9.51
C LEU A 232 9.05 11.54 10.13
N PHE A 233 9.52 10.51 9.43
CA PHE A 233 10.43 9.52 9.98
C PHE A 233 11.70 9.39 9.14
N ASP A 234 12.85 9.61 9.78
CA ASP A 234 14.18 9.32 9.23
C ASP A 234 14.50 7.85 9.51
N TYR A 235 14.28 6.99 8.52
CA TYR A 235 14.46 5.55 8.63
C TYR A 235 15.94 5.11 8.62
N HIS A 236 16.86 5.99 8.19
CA HIS A 236 18.29 5.72 8.27
C HIS A 236 18.78 5.83 9.70
N LYS A 237 18.29 6.83 10.45
CA LYS A 237 18.65 7.07 11.85
C LYS A 237 17.71 6.40 12.84
N ASN A 238 16.57 5.88 12.38
CA ASN A 238 15.49 5.38 13.22
C ASN A 238 14.96 6.45 14.20
N VAL A 239 14.68 7.66 13.68
CA VAL A 239 14.24 8.80 14.49
C VAL A 239 13.01 9.47 13.88
N VAL A 240 12.06 9.84 14.74
CA VAL A 240 10.94 10.71 14.37
C VAL A 240 11.43 12.14 14.27
N VAL A 241 11.45 12.69 13.07
CA VAL A 241 11.91 14.07 12.78
C VAL A 241 10.83 15.09 13.11
N ARG A 242 9.57 14.73 12.88
CA ARG A 242 8.42 15.61 13.10
C ARG A 242 7.20 14.79 13.46
N THR A 243 6.35 15.33 14.33
CA THR A 243 4.98 14.83 14.56
C THR A 243 3.99 15.85 14.00
N TYR A 244 2.94 15.38 13.33
CA TYR A 244 1.90 16.22 12.75
C TYR A 244 0.68 16.30 13.68
N PRO A 245 -0.16 17.35 13.56
CA PRO A 245 -1.45 17.36 14.26
C PRO A 245 -2.30 16.15 13.87
N ASN A 246 -3.16 15.70 14.78
CA ASN A 246 -4.11 14.64 14.47
C ASN A 246 -5.12 15.13 13.43
N VAL A 247 -5.66 14.22 12.62
CA VAL A 247 -6.75 14.56 11.69
C VAL A 247 -7.96 15.03 12.51
N PRO A 248 -8.57 16.18 12.18
CA PRO A 248 -9.79 16.67 12.83
C PRO A 248 -10.89 15.61 12.90
N GLY A 249 -11.64 15.60 14.00
CA GLY A 249 -12.66 14.58 14.31
C GLY A 249 -12.12 13.38 15.10
N GLY A 250 -10.84 13.05 14.96
CA GLY A 250 -10.20 11.98 15.73
C GLY A 250 -10.57 10.57 15.30
N ASP A 251 -11.27 10.41 14.17
CA ASP A 251 -11.64 9.11 13.63
C ASP A 251 -10.45 8.38 12.98
N PRO A 252 -10.34 7.04 13.18
CA PRO A 252 -9.33 6.22 12.50
C PRO A 252 -9.56 6.23 10.98
N ARG A 253 -8.47 6.16 10.21
CA ARG A 253 -8.50 6.02 8.73
C ARG A 253 -7.79 4.77 8.22
N SER A 254 -7.03 4.07 9.05
CA SER A 254 -6.39 2.80 8.67
C SER A 254 -7.33 1.61 8.92
N TYR A 255 -7.00 0.44 8.38
CA TYR A 255 -7.81 -0.77 8.59
C TYR A 255 -8.03 -1.05 10.09
N PRO A 256 -9.23 -1.50 10.53
CA PRO A 256 -10.43 -1.84 9.73
C PRO A 256 -11.37 -0.66 9.42
N SER A 257 -11.06 0.55 9.90
CA SER A 257 -11.80 1.74 9.49
C SER A 257 -11.66 2.01 7.99
N THR A 258 -10.47 1.78 7.44
CA THR A 258 -10.18 1.70 6.00
C THR A 258 -10.72 2.89 5.20
N GLY A 259 -10.18 4.07 5.45
CA GLY A 259 -10.09 5.13 4.44
C GLY A 259 -8.97 4.83 3.45
N SER A 260 -8.60 5.83 2.66
CA SER A 260 -7.49 5.75 1.73
C SER A 260 -6.72 7.06 1.67
N ALA A 261 -5.52 7.02 1.10
CA ALA A 261 -4.65 8.17 1.04
C ALA A 261 -3.78 8.18 -0.21
N VAL A 262 -3.35 9.38 -0.60
CA VAL A 262 -2.37 9.63 -1.66
C VAL A 262 -1.41 10.74 -1.28
N LEU A 263 -0.17 10.63 -1.74
CA LEU A 263 0.69 11.79 -1.94
C LEU A 263 0.21 12.50 -3.21
N LEU A 264 -0.26 13.73 -3.08
CA LEU A 264 -0.71 14.52 -4.22
C LEU A 264 0.44 14.74 -5.22
N PRO A 265 0.11 15.00 -6.50
CA PRO A 265 1.08 15.24 -7.56
C PRO A 265 2.20 16.19 -7.16
N LEU A 266 3.44 15.74 -7.29
CA LEU A 266 4.60 16.60 -7.06
C LEU A 266 4.85 17.42 -8.32
N LYS A 267 4.62 18.73 -8.20
CA LYS A 267 4.77 19.67 -9.32
C LYS A 267 6.16 20.25 -9.31
N MET A 268 6.93 19.95 -10.35
CA MET A 268 8.28 20.49 -10.54
C MET A 268 8.25 21.82 -11.31
N THR A 269 7.23 22.64 -11.08
CA THR A 269 7.05 23.94 -11.76
C THR A 269 7.89 25.03 -11.08
N GLN A 270 8.38 26.01 -11.85
CA GLN A 270 9.38 27.05 -11.51
C GLN A 270 9.71 27.24 -10.01
N GLY A 271 10.94 26.89 -9.63
CA GLY A 271 11.49 26.93 -8.28
C GLY A 271 12.31 25.66 -7.99
N ASP A 272 13.17 25.69 -6.97
CA ASP A 272 13.89 24.49 -6.50
C ASP A 272 13.08 23.71 -5.44
N GLU A 273 12.03 24.32 -4.89
CA GLU A 273 11.21 23.75 -3.82
C GLU A 273 9.97 23.04 -4.39
N VAL A 274 9.84 21.75 -4.10
CA VAL A 274 8.69 20.93 -4.50
C VAL A 274 7.77 20.76 -3.29
N GLU A 275 6.56 21.32 -3.40
CA GLU A 275 5.54 21.16 -2.36
C GLU A 275 5.04 19.70 -2.35
N ALA A 276 4.97 19.12 -1.14
CA ALA A 276 4.45 17.78 -0.91
C ALA A 276 3.23 17.87 -0.02
N GLU A 277 2.14 17.24 -0.47
CA GLU A 277 0.86 17.26 0.21
C GLU A 277 0.26 15.86 0.27
N VAL A 278 -0.28 15.49 1.42
CA VAL A 278 -0.96 14.21 1.60
C VAL A 278 -2.45 14.45 1.74
N LEU A 279 -3.24 13.69 0.99
CA LEU A 279 -4.70 13.66 1.08
C LEU A 279 -5.12 12.32 1.69
N VAL A 280 -5.97 12.36 2.72
CA VAL A 280 -6.54 11.19 3.39
C VAL A 280 -8.06 11.30 3.41
N CYS A 281 -8.78 10.33 2.88
CA CYS A 281 -10.23 10.39 2.69
C CYS A 281 -10.96 9.18 3.26
N GLY A 282 -12.17 9.42 3.76
CA GLY A 282 -13.12 8.36 4.10
C GLY A 282 -12.68 7.47 5.27
N GLY A 283 -13.19 6.26 5.32
CA GLY A 283 -13.09 5.34 6.45
C GLY A 283 -14.33 5.39 7.34
N ALA A 284 -14.34 4.63 8.42
CA ALA A 284 -15.44 4.51 9.35
C ALA A 284 -15.20 5.31 10.65
N PRO A 285 -16.25 5.87 11.27
CA PRO A 285 -16.13 6.52 12.58
C PRO A 285 -15.54 5.60 13.65
N LYS A 286 -14.90 6.19 14.67
CA LYS A 286 -14.35 5.42 15.80
C LYS A 286 -15.42 4.55 16.46
N GLY A 287 -15.09 3.28 16.71
CA GLY A 287 -16.00 2.30 17.31
C GLY A 287 -16.88 1.53 16.33
N SER A 288 -16.89 1.90 15.04
CA SER A 288 -17.71 1.24 14.01
C SER A 288 -17.39 -0.25 13.86
N TYR A 289 -16.12 -0.65 13.93
CA TYR A 289 -15.73 -2.06 13.84
C TYR A 289 -16.32 -2.89 14.98
N THR A 290 -16.22 -2.39 16.22
CA THR A 290 -16.81 -3.06 17.38
C THR A 290 -18.33 -3.15 17.27
N SER A 291 -18.97 -2.08 16.78
CA SER A 291 -20.42 -2.03 16.53
C SER A 291 -20.87 -3.05 15.48
N ALA A 292 -20.16 -3.12 14.35
CA ALA A 292 -20.44 -4.07 13.27
C ALA A 292 -20.21 -5.50 13.74
N ASN A 293 -19.07 -5.78 14.36
CA ASN A 293 -18.67 -7.14 14.76
C ASN A 293 -19.50 -7.70 15.93
N LYS A 294 -19.85 -6.89 16.93
CA LYS A 294 -20.55 -7.37 18.14
C LYS A 294 -22.05 -7.20 18.08
N SER A 295 -22.54 -6.19 17.37
CA SER A 295 -23.96 -5.79 17.41
C SER A 295 -24.62 -5.79 16.03
N HIS A 296 -23.91 -6.17 14.96
CA HIS A 296 -24.40 -6.09 13.57
C HIS A 296 -25.01 -4.72 13.22
N LYS A 297 -24.44 -3.65 13.81
CA LYS A 297 -24.84 -2.27 13.58
C LYS A 297 -23.79 -1.58 12.71
N PHE A 298 -24.17 -1.29 11.47
CA PHE A 298 -23.30 -0.72 10.45
C PHE A 298 -23.46 0.80 10.43
N VAL A 299 -22.47 1.51 10.95
CA VAL A 299 -22.49 2.97 11.09
C VAL A 299 -22.16 3.61 9.74
N ASN A 300 -22.79 4.74 9.43
CA ASN A 300 -22.46 5.53 8.23
C ASN A 300 -20.95 5.88 8.21
N ALA A 301 -20.31 5.70 7.07
CA ALA A 301 -18.91 6.00 6.87
C ALA A 301 -18.67 7.52 6.86
N LEU A 302 -17.40 7.90 6.89
CA LEU A 302 -16.96 9.28 6.82
C LEU A 302 -17.02 9.78 5.38
N ASP A 303 -17.54 10.99 5.21
CA ASP A 303 -17.46 11.78 3.97
C ASP A 303 -16.35 12.85 4.03
N SER A 304 -15.51 12.83 5.07
CA SER A 304 -14.44 13.81 5.24
C SER A 304 -13.13 13.39 4.56
N CYS A 305 -12.46 14.37 3.96
CA CYS A 305 -11.10 14.29 3.44
C CYS A 305 -10.21 15.33 4.14
N GLY A 306 -9.03 14.94 4.61
CA GLY A 306 -8.03 15.85 5.14
C GLY A 306 -6.85 15.99 4.18
N ARG A 307 -6.46 17.22 3.87
CA ARG A 307 -5.26 17.57 3.11
C ARG A 307 -4.24 18.25 4.02
N ILE A 308 -2.97 17.89 3.94
CA ILE A 308 -1.90 18.50 4.73
C ILE A 308 -0.65 18.73 3.91
N LYS A 309 -0.08 19.94 4.01
CA LYS A 309 1.24 20.29 3.45
C LYS A 309 2.33 19.81 4.38
N ILE A 310 3.02 18.73 4.03
CA ILE A 310 3.89 18.01 4.97
C ILE A 310 5.26 18.68 5.19
N ASN A 311 5.68 19.52 4.25
CA ASN A 311 6.95 20.28 4.29
C ASN A 311 6.81 21.67 4.90
N GLU A 312 5.58 22.16 5.08
CA GLU A 312 5.34 23.47 5.67
C GLU A 312 5.96 23.56 7.08
N ALA A 313 6.38 24.75 7.51
CA ALA A 313 6.95 24.95 8.84
C ALA A 313 5.95 24.62 9.96
N LYS A 314 4.65 24.89 9.72
CA LYS A 314 3.54 24.61 10.65
C LYS A 314 2.40 23.89 9.93
N PRO A 315 2.57 22.59 9.59
CA PRO A 315 1.57 21.83 8.83
C PRO A 315 0.21 21.80 9.54
N GLN A 316 -0.87 22.10 8.80
CA GLN A 316 -2.24 22.00 9.28
C GLN A 316 -3.11 21.16 8.34
N TRP A 317 -4.12 20.50 8.89
CA TRP A 317 -5.14 19.80 8.11
C TRP A 317 -6.17 20.79 7.57
N VAL A 318 -6.36 20.79 6.26
CA VAL A 318 -7.48 21.44 5.58
C VAL A 318 -8.50 20.35 5.25
N MET A 319 -9.73 20.52 5.73
CA MET A 319 -10.77 19.51 5.60
C MET A 319 -11.71 19.84 4.44
N ASP A 320 -11.89 18.87 3.56
CA ASP A 320 -12.84 18.86 2.46
C ASP A 320 -13.95 17.84 2.75
N LYS A 321 -15.13 18.02 2.13
CA LYS A 321 -16.26 17.10 2.25
C LYS A 321 -16.54 16.42 0.90
N MET A 322 -16.38 15.10 0.86
CA MET A 322 -16.76 14.27 -0.28
C MET A 322 -18.27 14.36 -0.54
N PRO A 323 -18.72 14.16 -1.80
CA PRO A 323 -20.14 14.17 -2.12
C PRO A 323 -20.94 13.00 -1.50
N MET A 324 -20.24 11.95 -1.05
CA MET A 324 -20.82 10.79 -0.39
C MET A 324 -19.82 10.15 0.59
N PRO A 325 -20.29 9.56 1.70
CA PRO A 325 -19.43 8.84 2.65
C PRO A 325 -18.86 7.57 2.01
N ARG A 326 -17.63 7.20 2.38
CA ARG A 326 -16.96 6.04 1.80
C ARG A 326 -16.00 5.37 2.77
N VAL A 327 -16.18 4.08 2.98
CA VAL A 327 -15.22 3.13 3.59
C VAL A 327 -14.78 2.12 2.54
N MET A 328 -13.55 1.62 2.63
CA MET A 328 -12.94 0.71 1.65
C MET A 328 -12.79 1.30 0.23
N GLY A 329 -12.77 2.62 0.10
CA GLY A 329 -12.51 3.27 -1.18
C GLY A 329 -11.04 3.24 -1.56
N ASP A 330 -10.71 2.97 -2.81
CA ASP A 330 -9.37 3.11 -3.35
C ASP A 330 -9.13 4.54 -3.85
N MET A 331 -7.88 5.03 -3.73
CA MET A 331 -7.46 6.30 -4.31
C MET A 331 -6.30 6.11 -5.30
N LEU A 332 -6.44 6.66 -6.50
CA LEU A 332 -5.45 6.55 -7.59
C LEU A 332 -5.12 7.91 -8.22
N LEU A 333 -3.84 8.14 -8.48
CA LEU A 333 -3.37 9.27 -9.26
C LEU A 333 -3.61 9.02 -10.76
N LEU A 334 -4.24 9.98 -11.44
CA LEU A 334 -4.50 9.92 -12.89
C LEU A 334 -3.47 10.74 -13.68
N PRO A 335 -3.21 10.44 -14.97
CA PRO A 335 -2.26 11.16 -15.83
C PRO A 335 -2.37 12.67 -15.85
N ASN A 336 -3.58 13.21 -15.68
CA ASN A 336 -3.86 14.65 -15.63
C ASN A 336 -3.65 15.28 -14.25
N ALA A 337 -3.01 14.57 -13.31
CA ALA A 337 -2.74 15.03 -11.94
C ALA A 337 -4.02 15.21 -11.07
N LYS A 338 -5.11 14.55 -11.43
CA LYS A 338 -6.30 14.41 -10.57
C LYS A 338 -6.25 13.11 -9.78
N VAL A 339 -7.05 13.00 -8.72
CA VAL A 339 -7.18 11.79 -7.91
C VAL A 339 -8.53 11.15 -8.17
N LEU A 340 -8.57 9.87 -8.50
CA LEU A 340 -9.80 9.09 -8.57
C LEU A 340 -10.05 8.39 -7.23
N ILE A 341 -11.24 8.56 -6.66
CA ILE A 341 -11.74 7.82 -5.51
C ILE A 341 -12.82 6.85 -6.00
N ILE A 342 -12.65 5.55 -5.79
CA ILE A 342 -13.50 4.50 -6.39
C ILE A 342 -13.66 3.30 -5.44
N ASN A 343 -14.62 2.41 -5.70
CA ASN A 343 -14.94 1.24 -4.86
C ASN A 343 -15.42 1.58 -3.43
N GLY A 344 -15.83 0.57 -2.68
CA GLY A 344 -16.19 0.69 -1.27
C GLY A 344 -17.69 0.88 -1.02
N ALA A 345 -17.99 1.28 0.21
CA ALA A 345 -19.34 1.24 0.79
C ALA A 345 -19.62 2.51 1.61
N SER A 346 -20.88 2.90 1.80
CA SER A 346 -21.23 4.10 2.57
C SER A 346 -21.49 3.81 4.04
N ALA A 347 -21.54 2.55 4.46
CA ALA A 347 -21.70 2.19 5.86
C ALA A 347 -20.92 0.92 6.26
N GLY A 348 -20.62 0.80 7.54
CA GLY A 348 -19.91 -0.32 8.13
C GLY A 348 -18.39 -0.13 8.17
N THR A 349 -17.65 -1.23 8.08
CA THR A 349 -16.17 -1.24 8.11
C THR A 349 -15.61 -2.27 7.12
N ALA A 350 -14.30 -2.24 6.94
CA ALA A 350 -13.60 -3.38 6.36
C ALA A 350 -13.69 -4.63 7.25
N GLY A 351 -13.44 -5.79 6.66
CA GLY A 351 -13.61 -7.10 7.29
C GLY A 351 -14.85 -7.84 6.79
N TRP A 352 -15.03 -9.05 7.30
CA TRP A 352 -16.02 -10.00 6.79
C TRP A 352 -17.45 -9.62 7.12
N GLU A 353 -18.31 -9.58 6.10
CA GLU A 353 -19.74 -9.23 6.23
C GLU A 353 -20.03 -7.83 6.80
N MET A 354 -19.03 -6.94 6.90
CA MET A 354 -19.16 -5.69 7.65
C MET A 354 -19.55 -4.47 6.80
N GLY A 355 -19.37 -4.51 5.48
CA GLY A 355 -19.76 -3.40 4.60
C GLY A 355 -21.26 -3.38 4.29
N ARG A 356 -21.86 -2.19 4.18
CA ARG A 356 -23.24 -1.97 3.75
C ARG A 356 -23.32 -0.81 2.76
N ASP A 357 -24.34 -0.85 1.91
CA ASP A 357 -24.67 0.21 0.95
C ASP A 357 -23.51 0.52 0.00
N PRO A 358 -23.32 -0.26 -1.08
CA PRO A 358 -22.19 -0.11 -1.97
C PRO A 358 -22.19 1.26 -2.67
N VAL A 359 -21.04 1.91 -2.73
CA VAL A 359 -20.89 3.22 -3.38
C VAL A 359 -20.40 3.01 -4.81
N LEU A 360 -21.35 2.99 -5.74
CA LEU A 360 -21.12 2.64 -7.14
C LEU A 360 -20.49 3.76 -7.98
N ASN A 361 -20.68 5.02 -7.58
CA ASN A 361 -20.14 6.18 -8.28
C ASN A 361 -18.68 6.42 -7.88
N PRO A 362 -17.73 6.48 -8.84
CA PRO A 362 -16.43 7.09 -8.59
C PRO A 362 -16.57 8.59 -8.34
N VAL A 363 -15.58 9.18 -7.68
CA VAL A 363 -15.47 10.63 -7.46
C VAL A 363 -14.08 11.07 -7.90
N LEU A 364 -14.03 12.06 -8.76
CA LEU A 364 -12.79 12.70 -9.17
C LEU A 364 -12.50 13.87 -8.23
N TYR A 365 -11.29 13.93 -7.67
CA TYR A 365 -10.79 15.04 -6.87
C TYR A 365 -9.75 15.82 -7.65
N ASN A 366 -9.98 17.12 -7.83
CA ASN A 366 -9.04 18.05 -8.46
C ASN A 366 -8.29 18.86 -7.39
N PRO A 367 -6.98 18.63 -7.17
CA PRO A 367 -6.21 19.31 -6.13
C PRO A 367 -6.05 20.82 -6.35
N ASP A 368 -6.27 21.30 -7.57
CA ASP A 368 -6.03 22.69 -7.97
C ASP A 368 -7.27 23.57 -7.92
N GLU A 369 -8.45 22.96 -7.72
CA GLU A 369 -9.71 23.70 -7.65
C GLU A 369 -9.95 24.25 -6.25
N ASN A 370 -10.85 25.23 -6.19
CA ASN A 370 -11.38 25.73 -4.93
C ASN A 370 -12.19 24.64 -4.23
N ILE A 371 -12.21 24.67 -2.89
CA ILE A 371 -12.83 23.66 -2.02
C ILE A 371 -14.25 23.25 -2.45
N GLU A 372 -15.06 24.20 -2.95
CA GLU A 372 -16.44 23.99 -3.38
C GLU A 372 -16.60 23.21 -4.69
N SER A 373 -15.53 23.10 -5.49
CA SER A 373 -15.56 22.50 -6.83
C SER A 373 -14.50 21.41 -7.04
N ARG A 374 -13.85 20.94 -5.96
CA ARG A 374 -12.81 19.90 -6.06
C ARG A 374 -13.34 18.54 -6.45
N PHE A 375 -14.59 18.22 -6.11
CA PHE A 375 -15.15 16.89 -6.33
C PHE A 375 -16.14 16.87 -7.49
N GLU A 376 -15.99 15.87 -8.36
CA GLU A 376 -16.88 15.61 -9.47
C GLU A 376 -17.33 14.14 -9.45
N VAL A 377 -18.64 13.92 -9.30
CA VAL A 377 -19.22 12.58 -9.29
C VAL A 377 -19.24 12.01 -10.70
N GLN A 378 -18.77 10.77 -10.84
CA GLN A 378 -18.65 10.06 -12.10
C GLN A 378 -19.79 9.03 -12.28
N ASN A 379 -19.91 8.47 -13.48
CA ASN A 379 -20.93 7.48 -13.81
C ASN A 379 -20.73 6.20 -12.98
N PRO A 380 -21.82 5.59 -12.46
CA PRO A 380 -21.71 4.45 -11.56
C PRO A 380 -21.38 3.14 -12.30
N SER A 381 -20.68 2.23 -11.61
CA SER A 381 -20.66 0.80 -11.98
C SER A 381 -21.99 0.15 -11.59
N LYS A 382 -22.26 -1.04 -12.11
CA LYS A 382 -23.37 -1.90 -11.67
C LYS A 382 -22.93 -2.95 -10.65
N ILE A 383 -21.63 -3.08 -10.41
CA ILE A 383 -21.04 -4.14 -9.59
C ILE A 383 -20.53 -3.55 -8.27
N PRO A 384 -21.05 -4.02 -7.11
CA PRO A 384 -20.50 -3.70 -5.81
C PRO A 384 -19.04 -4.17 -5.68
N ARG A 385 -18.11 -3.24 -5.49
CA ARG A 385 -16.68 -3.53 -5.20
C ARG A 385 -16.42 -3.26 -3.72
N MET A 386 -16.56 -4.30 -2.90
CA MET A 386 -16.56 -4.24 -1.43
C MET A 386 -15.17 -4.58 -0.84
N TYR A 387 -15.12 -5.09 0.40
CA TYR A 387 -13.87 -5.52 1.03
C TYR A 387 -13.11 -6.52 0.15
N HIS A 388 -11.80 -6.31 -0.04
CA HIS A 388 -10.94 -7.03 -0.99
C HIS A 388 -11.17 -6.72 -2.48
N SER A 389 -11.81 -5.61 -2.84
CA SER A 389 -11.63 -5.05 -4.19
C SER A 389 -10.26 -4.41 -4.35
N SER A 390 -9.81 -4.23 -5.59
CA SER A 390 -8.61 -3.46 -5.91
C SER A 390 -8.72 -2.78 -7.27
N THR A 391 -7.91 -1.75 -7.44
CA THR A 391 -7.85 -0.99 -8.67
C THR A 391 -6.47 -0.43 -8.94
N ILE A 392 -6.09 -0.31 -10.22
CA ILE A 392 -4.81 0.25 -10.65
C ILE A 392 -4.99 1.09 -11.92
N LEU A 393 -4.12 2.07 -12.12
CA LEU A 393 -4.00 2.80 -13.39
C LEU A 393 -3.28 1.93 -14.42
N LEU A 394 -3.86 1.80 -15.62
CA LEU A 394 -3.24 1.14 -16.77
C LEU A 394 -2.42 2.12 -17.59
N GLY A 395 -1.48 1.57 -18.38
CA GLY A 395 -0.69 2.33 -19.34
C GLY A 395 -1.57 3.18 -20.24
N ASP A 396 -2.63 2.64 -20.82
CA ASP A 396 -3.53 3.38 -21.73
C ASP A 396 -4.40 4.49 -21.08
N GLY A 397 -4.25 4.72 -19.76
CA GLY A 397 -4.98 5.72 -19.00
C GLY A 397 -6.32 5.24 -18.47
N ARG A 398 -6.75 4.01 -18.76
CA ARG A 398 -7.91 3.41 -18.10
C ARG A 398 -7.55 3.00 -16.67
N VAL A 399 -8.58 2.77 -15.87
CA VAL A 399 -8.46 2.27 -14.50
C VAL A 399 -9.02 0.85 -14.47
N LEU A 400 -8.19 -0.13 -14.14
CA LEU A 400 -8.61 -1.53 -13.99
C LEU A 400 -9.25 -1.73 -12.62
N VAL A 401 -10.35 -2.48 -12.55
CA VAL A 401 -11.12 -2.71 -11.32
C VAL A 401 -11.49 -4.19 -11.21
N GLY A 402 -11.24 -4.81 -10.07
CA GLY A 402 -11.51 -6.24 -9.81
C GLY A 402 -11.71 -6.55 -8.34
N GLY A 403 -12.03 -7.82 -8.04
CA GLY A 403 -12.54 -8.25 -6.73
C GLY A 403 -13.98 -7.78 -6.54
N SER A 404 -14.66 -7.92 -5.42
CA SER A 404 -14.23 -8.20 -4.06
C SER A 404 -14.55 -9.62 -3.59
N ASN A 405 -13.96 -10.01 -2.46
CA ASN A 405 -14.46 -11.11 -1.66
C ASN A 405 -14.62 -10.67 -0.19
N PRO A 406 -15.83 -10.29 0.26
CA PRO A 406 -16.08 -9.87 1.63
C PRO A 406 -16.33 -11.05 2.59
N HIS A 407 -15.99 -12.29 2.20
CA HIS A 407 -16.28 -13.52 2.93
C HIS A 407 -15.01 -14.25 3.39
N ILE A 408 -15.17 -15.17 4.35
CA ILE A 408 -14.09 -16.04 4.85
C ILE A 408 -13.64 -17.13 3.87
N LYS A 409 -14.42 -17.38 2.81
CA LYS A 409 -14.16 -18.34 1.73
C LYS A 409 -14.78 -17.79 0.44
N TYR A 410 -14.67 -18.50 -0.67
CA TYR A 410 -15.51 -18.16 -1.83
C TYR A 410 -16.98 -18.48 -1.55
N ASP A 411 -17.83 -17.46 -1.71
CA ASP A 411 -19.27 -17.59 -1.58
C ASP A 411 -19.96 -16.78 -2.68
N PHE A 412 -20.68 -17.48 -3.55
CA PHE A 412 -21.23 -16.90 -4.79
C PHE A 412 -22.76 -16.71 -4.73
N THR A 413 -23.45 -17.24 -3.72
CA THR A 413 -24.92 -17.32 -3.70
C THR A 413 -25.47 -17.23 -2.29
N GLY A 414 -26.65 -16.63 -2.11
CA GLY A 414 -27.31 -16.59 -0.79
C GLY A 414 -26.64 -15.64 0.22
N VAL A 415 -25.78 -14.75 -0.26
CA VAL A 415 -25.05 -13.74 0.51
C VAL A 415 -25.34 -12.34 -0.05
N LEU A 416 -25.15 -11.31 0.78
CA LEU A 416 -25.50 -9.93 0.42
C LEU A 416 -24.64 -9.39 -0.74
N PHE A 417 -23.35 -9.70 -0.74
CA PHE A 417 -22.40 -9.27 -1.76
C PHE A 417 -21.52 -10.46 -2.17
N PRO A 418 -21.92 -11.24 -3.18
CA PRO A 418 -21.18 -12.41 -3.64
C PRO A 418 -19.71 -12.12 -3.94
N THR A 419 -18.85 -13.15 -3.82
CA THR A 419 -17.50 -13.14 -4.35
C THR A 419 -17.54 -12.75 -5.84
N GLU A 420 -16.81 -11.70 -6.18
CA GLU A 420 -16.81 -11.10 -7.51
C GLU A 420 -15.48 -11.40 -8.22
N LEU A 421 -15.58 -12.16 -9.31
CA LEU A 421 -14.45 -12.64 -10.11
C LEU A 421 -14.29 -11.86 -11.43
N SER A 422 -15.21 -10.94 -11.74
CA SER A 422 -15.14 -10.14 -12.96
C SER A 422 -14.09 -9.04 -12.88
N LEU A 423 -13.66 -8.61 -14.06
CA LEU A 423 -12.73 -7.54 -14.29
C LEU A 423 -13.41 -6.48 -15.16
N GLU A 424 -13.48 -5.25 -14.65
CA GLU A 424 -13.97 -4.08 -15.38
C GLU A 424 -12.84 -3.08 -15.62
N SER A 425 -13.02 -2.21 -16.61
CA SER A 425 -12.26 -0.97 -16.69
C SER A 425 -13.18 0.24 -16.60
N PHE A 426 -12.75 1.22 -15.81
CA PHE A 426 -13.29 2.58 -15.85
C PHE A 426 -12.41 3.44 -16.74
N SER A 427 -13.02 4.09 -17.73
CA SER A 427 -12.40 5.06 -18.62
C SER A 427 -12.80 6.46 -18.16
N PRO A 428 -11.90 7.24 -17.54
CA PRO A 428 -12.22 8.59 -17.10
C PRO A 428 -12.61 9.50 -18.28
N SER A 429 -13.27 10.63 -18.00
CA SER A 429 -13.79 11.56 -19.02
C SER A 429 -12.76 12.02 -20.05
N TYR A 430 -11.48 12.10 -19.69
CA TYR A 430 -10.41 12.42 -20.64
C TYR A 430 -10.20 11.36 -21.74
N LEU A 431 -10.76 10.16 -21.62
CA LEU A 431 -10.75 9.11 -22.64
C LEU A 431 -11.98 9.14 -23.56
N ASP A 432 -12.94 10.04 -23.31
CA ASP A 432 -14.15 10.15 -24.13
C ASP A 432 -13.79 10.39 -25.62
N PRO A 433 -14.46 9.69 -26.57
CA PRO A 433 -14.25 9.89 -28.00
C PRO A 433 -14.37 11.34 -28.47
N ILE A 434 -15.17 12.18 -27.80
CA ILE A 434 -15.28 13.61 -28.13
C ILE A 434 -13.93 14.32 -28.04
N TYR A 435 -13.02 13.88 -27.18
CA TYR A 435 -11.69 14.47 -27.00
C TYR A 435 -10.59 13.80 -27.84
N ALA A 436 -10.94 12.85 -28.73
CA ALA A 436 -9.96 12.12 -29.54
C ALA A 436 -9.08 13.06 -30.38
N TYR A 437 -9.63 14.18 -30.87
CA TYR A 437 -8.89 15.17 -31.66
C TYR A 437 -7.88 15.99 -30.83
N LEU A 438 -8.02 16.04 -29.51
CA LEU A 438 -7.07 16.71 -28.60
C LEU A 438 -6.00 15.76 -28.04
N ARG A 439 -6.21 14.45 -28.18
CA ARG A 439 -5.36 13.43 -27.59
C ARG A 439 -3.98 13.43 -28.25
N PRO A 440 -2.90 13.65 -27.49
CA PRO A 440 -1.54 13.54 -28.03
C PRO A 440 -1.23 12.13 -28.53
N THR A 441 -0.16 11.97 -29.29
CA THR A 441 0.46 10.68 -29.62
C THR A 441 1.95 10.90 -29.58
N ILE A 442 2.64 10.21 -28.68
CA ILE A 442 4.09 10.29 -28.61
C ILE A 442 4.65 9.69 -29.91
N ILE A 443 5.68 10.31 -30.45
CA ILE A 443 6.37 9.89 -31.68
C ILE A 443 7.79 9.48 -31.32
N SER A 444 8.39 10.21 -30.38
CA SER A 444 9.71 9.91 -29.85
C SER A 444 9.77 10.35 -28.39
N PRO A 445 10.32 9.52 -27.50
CA PRO A 445 10.89 8.18 -27.80
C PRO A 445 9.83 7.10 -28.01
N VAL A 446 10.13 6.12 -28.88
CA VAL A 446 9.16 5.12 -29.39
C VAL A 446 8.86 4.02 -28.36
N SER A 447 9.83 3.61 -27.54
CA SER A 447 9.58 2.77 -26.35
C SER A 447 10.81 2.72 -25.42
N ARG A 448 10.59 2.33 -24.15
CA ARG A 448 11.58 1.92 -23.14
C ARG A 448 12.90 2.71 -23.16
N ILE A 449 12.84 3.97 -22.71
CA ILE A 449 14.03 4.81 -22.46
C ILE A 449 14.60 4.62 -21.06
N LYS A 450 15.93 4.55 -20.95
CA LYS A 450 16.61 4.79 -19.67
C LYS A 450 16.95 6.27 -19.59
N ILE A 451 16.54 6.93 -18.52
CA ILE A 451 16.80 8.36 -18.32
C ILE A 451 17.47 8.58 -16.97
N GLY A 452 18.51 9.39 -16.94
CA GLY A 452 19.20 9.82 -15.72
C GLY A 452 18.55 11.03 -15.05
N TYR A 453 18.97 11.34 -13.82
CA TYR A 453 18.41 12.46 -13.06
C TYR A 453 18.88 13.81 -13.62
N GLY A 454 18.03 14.84 -13.52
CA GLY A 454 18.32 16.21 -13.96
C GLY A 454 18.60 16.37 -15.45
N GLN A 455 18.33 15.34 -16.26
CA GLN A 455 18.57 15.35 -17.70
C GLN A 455 17.47 16.09 -18.44
N ARG A 456 17.85 16.74 -19.53
CA ARG A 456 16.90 17.35 -20.47
C ARG A 456 16.54 16.36 -21.56
N VAL A 457 15.27 15.98 -21.65
CA VAL A 457 14.78 15.02 -22.64
C VAL A 457 13.81 15.72 -23.60
N PRO A 458 14.06 15.67 -24.93
CA PRO A 458 13.08 16.10 -25.92
C PRO A 458 12.04 15.00 -26.14
N ILE A 459 10.76 15.33 -25.97
CA ILE A 459 9.63 14.45 -26.30
C ILE A 459 8.93 15.04 -27.52
N ARG A 460 8.84 14.25 -28.59
CA ARG A 460 8.10 14.61 -29.80
C ARG A 460 6.75 13.94 -29.78
N PHE A 461 5.72 14.69 -30.12
CA PHE A 461 4.35 14.20 -30.15
C PHE A 461 3.55 14.84 -31.29
N SER A 462 2.47 14.19 -31.70
CA SER A 462 1.47 14.78 -32.59
C SER A 462 0.13 14.93 -31.87
N VAL A 463 -0.65 15.93 -32.28
CA VAL A 463 -2.05 16.09 -31.89
C VAL A 463 -2.85 16.28 -33.18
N PRO A 464 -3.96 15.55 -33.41
CA PRO A 464 -4.75 15.71 -34.62
C PRO A 464 -5.31 17.13 -34.80
N GLY A 465 -5.81 17.71 -33.70
CA GLY A 465 -6.37 19.07 -33.64
C GLY A 465 -5.35 20.15 -33.30
N ARG A 466 -5.86 21.37 -33.08
CA ARG A 466 -5.05 22.54 -32.69
C ARG A 466 -4.53 22.41 -31.26
N VAL A 467 -3.22 22.61 -31.08
CA VAL A 467 -2.57 22.60 -29.76
C VAL A 467 -2.58 23.99 -29.13
N LYS A 468 -2.97 24.04 -27.85
CA LYS A 468 -2.70 25.16 -26.94
C LYS A 468 -1.38 24.90 -26.24
N MET A 469 -0.33 25.57 -26.68
CA MET A 469 1.06 25.27 -26.30
C MET A 469 1.32 25.42 -24.80
N ASP A 470 0.67 26.40 -24.18
CA ASP A 470 0.68 26.73 -22.75
C ASP A 470 -0.05 25.70 -21.88
N MET A 471 -0.85 24.83 -22.48
CA MET A 471 -1.62 23.77 -21.80
C MET A 471 -1.09 22.36 -22.08
N VAL A 472 0.17 22.26 -22.53
CA VAL A 472 0.87 20.98 -22.68
C VAL A 472 1.78 20.77 -21.48
N ARG A 473 1.67 19.59 -20.86
CA ARG A 473 2.56 19.15 -19.78
C ARG A 473 2.93 17.68 -19.96
N VAL A 474 3.99 17.27 -19.29
CA VAL A 474 4.41 15.86 -19.23
C VAL A 474 4.34 15.39 -17.79
N THR A 475 3.69 14.24 -17.58
CA THR A 475 3.61 13.60 -16.27
C THR A 475 4.31 12.24 -16.28
N MET A 476 4.92 11.89 -15.15
CA MET A 476 5.49 10.57 -14.88
C MET A 476 4.74 9.93 -13.72
N ILE A 477 4.33 8.67 -13.87
CA ILE A 477 3.57 7.93 -12.85
C ILE A 477 4.25 6.60 -12.54
N ALA A 478 4.61 6.38 -11.28
CA ALA A 478 4.95 5.05 -10.79
C ALA A 478 3.65 4.26 -10.53
N PRO A 479 3.48 3.04 -11.08
CA PRO A 479 2.30 2.23 -10.83
C PRO A 479 2.23 1.76 -9.37
N SER A 480 1.02 1.68 -8.82
CA SER A 480 0.82 1.16 -7.46
C SER A 480 0.89 -0.35 -7.38
N PHE A 481 1.26 -0.82 -6.18
CA PHE A 481 0.80 -2.09 -5.66
C PHE A 481 -0.46 -1.82 -4.83
N THR A 482 -1.62 -2.34 -5.26
CA THR A 482 -2.90 -2.01 -4.61
C THR A 482 -3.51 -3.23 -3.93
N THR A 483 -3.92 -3.04 -2.67
CA THR A 483 -4.71 -4.00 -1.90
C THR A 483 -5.36 -3.30 -0.71
N HIS A 484 -6.48 -3.82 -0.20
CA HIS A 484 -7.11 -3.34 1.04
C HIS A 484 -7.29 -1.81 1.09
N SER A 485 -7.68 -1.21 -0.04
CA SER A 485 -7.95 0.23 -0.19
C SER A 485 -6.71 1.13 -0.10
N PHE A 486 -5.50 0.57 -0.18
CA PHE A 486 -4.27 1.35 -0.24
C PHE A 486 -3.44 0.99 -1.48
N SER A 487 -3.14 2.02 -2.26
CA SER A 487 -2.33 1.97 -3.48
C SER A 487 -0.90 2.38 -3.14
N MET A 488 -0.11 1.43 -2.65
CA MET A 488 1.27 1.61 -2.21
C MET A 488 2.19 2.01 -3.38
N ASN A 489 3.26 2.75 -3.09
CA ASN A 489 4.30 3.14 -4.05
C ASN A 489 3.89 4.07 -5.21
N GLN A 490 2.60 4.32 -5.44
CA GLN A 490 2.21 5.26 -6.50
C GLN A 490 2.81 6.64 -6.26
N ARG A 491 3.21 7.28 -7.35
CA ARG A 491 3.78 8.62 -7.31
C ARG A 491 3.58 9.29 -8.65
N LEU A 492 3.06 10.51 -8.66
CA LEU A 492 2.91 11.32 -9.86
C LEU A 492 3.81 12.53 -9.79
N LEU A 493 4.58 12.75 -10.85
CA LEU A 493 5.45 13.90 -11.04
C LEU A 493 4.94 14.69 -12.25
N VAL A 494 4.68 15.98 -12.07
CA VAL A 494 4.49 16.89 -13.20
C VAL A 494 5.84 17.50 -13.53
N LEU A 495 6.42 17.11 -14.66
CA LEU A 495 7.79 17.48 -15.01
C LEU A 495 7.91 18.95 -15.39
N ARG A 496 9.06 19.54 -15.05
CA ARG A 496 9.42 20.87 -15.52
C ARG A 496 9.52 20.84 -17.04
N SER A 497 8.65 21.62 -17.68
CA SER A 497 8.58 21.73 -19.13
C SER A 497 9.19 23.04 -19.60
N GLU A 498 10.01 22.98 -20.65
CA GLU A 498 10.45 24.15 -21.44
C GLU A 498 9.44 24.38 -22.59
N ASP A 499 9.68 25.39 -23.43
CA ASP A 499 8.76 25.78 -24.51
C ASP A 499 8.43 24.64 -25.49
N VAL A 500 7.14 24.55 -25.84
CA VAL A 500 6.65 23.66 -26.89
C VAL A 500 6.92 24.28 -28.26
N LYS A 501 7.62 23.54 -29.12
CA LYS A 501 7.99 23.98 -30.47
C LYS A 501 7.23 23.19 -31.53
N ILE A 502 6.84 23.88 -32.61
CA ILE A 502 6.32 23.23 -33.81
C ILE A 502 7.52 22.66 -34.58
N VAL A 503 7.50 21.36 -34.88
CA VAL A 503 8.58 20.67 -35.61
C VAL A 503 8.10 20.02 -36.91
N GLY A 504 6.81 20.17 -37.23
CA GLY A 504 6.21 19.70 -38.48
C GLY A 504 4.70 19.87 -38.45
N ARG A 505 4.02 19.49 -39.53
CA ARG A 505 2.55 19.52 -39.62
C ARG A 505 1.94 18.64 -38.52
N SER A 506 1.20 19.25 -37.60
CA SER A 506 0.61 18.59 -36.43
C SER A 506 1.62 17.86 -35.53
N LYS A 507 2.91 18.23 -35.61
CA LYS A 507 4.00 17.62 -34.84
C LYS A 507 4.68 18.68 -33.99
N TYR A 508 4.88 18.35 -32.73
CA TYR A 508 5.35 19.24 -31.68
C TYR A 508 6.49 18.57 -30.92
N GLN A 509 7.32 19.39 -30.30
CA GLN A 509 8.37 18.92 -29.40
C GLN A 509 8.32 19.74 -28.12
N ILE A 510 8.22 19.04 -26.99
CA ILE A 510 8.36 19.61 -25.65
C ILE A 510 9.67 19.11 -25.06
N ARG A 511 10.47 19.99 -24.47
CA ARG A 511 11.66 19.57 -23.73
C ARG A 511 11.32 19.57 -22.25
N VAL A 512 11.64 18.48 -21.56
CA VAL A 512 11.37 18.34 -20.13
C VAL A 512 12.66 18.08 -19.37
N VAL A 513 12.67 18.47 -18.10
CA VAL A 513 13.76 18.14 -17.17
C VAL A 513 13.30 17.00 -16.27
N THR A 514 14.06 15.92 -16.25
CA THR A 514 13.77 14.79 -15.35
C THR A 514 14.02 15.15 -13.89
N PRO A 515 13.44 14.39 -12.95
CA PRO A 515 13.64 14.60 -11.52
C PRO A 515 15.12 14.71 -11.15
N GLY A 516 15.45 15.60 -10.21
CA GLY A 516 16.84 15.87 -9.83
C GLY A 516 17.45 14.85 -8.86
N SER A 517 16.64 14.00 -8.24
CA SER A 517 17.08 13.04 -7.22
C SER A 517 16.18 11.82 -7.11
N GLY A 518 16.72 10.75 -6.53
CA GLY A 518 15.96 9.55 -6.19
C GLY A 518 14.94 9.74 -5.08
N ASN A 519 14.99 10.84 -4.32
CA ASN A 519 13.93 11.18 -3.37
C ASN A 519 12.66 11.62 -4.11
N LEU A 520 12.83 12.36 -5.21
CA LEU A 520 11.71 12.78 -6.06
C LEU A 520 11.20 11.63 -6.92
N ALA A 521 12.08 10.78 -7.44
CA ALA A 521 11.70 9.64 -8.25
C ALA A 521 12.63 8.46 -7.95
N PRO A 522 12.29 7.58 -6.99
CA PRO A 522 13.08 6.38 -6.77
C PRO A 522 13.30 5.59 -8.06
N SER A 523 14.44 4.89 -8.15
CA SER A 523 14.75 4.10 -9.33
C SER A 523 13.67 3.05 -9.60
N GLY A 524 13.24 2.93 -10.86
CA GLY A 524 12.08 2.12 -11.19
C GLY A 524 11.43 2.43 -12.53
N TYR A 525 10.36 1.70 -12.80
CA TYR A 525 9.52 1.90 -13.97
C TYR A 525 8.50 3.02 -13.74
N TYR A 526 8.41 3.92 -14.72
CA TYR A 526 7.44 5.01 -14.75
C TYR A 526 6.70 5.01 -16.08
N MET A 527 5.39 5.23 -16.02
CA MET A 527 4.58 5.55 -17.19
C MET A 527 4.69 7.05 -17.47
N ILE A 528 5.00 7.43 -18.71
CA ILE A 528 5.07 8.84 -19.13
C ILE A 528 3.85 9.18 -19.98
N PHE A 529 3.25 10.33 -19.70
CA PHE A 529 2.12 10.86 -20.44
C PHE A 529 2.40 12.27 -20.92
N VAL A 530 2.10 12.55 -22.19
CA VAL A 530 1.91 13.93 -22.66
C VAL A 530 0.43 14.27 -22.46
N VAL A 531 0.17 15.36 -21.76
CA VAL A 531 -1.18 15.83 -21.41
C VAL A 531 -1.40 17.18 -22.07
N HIS A 532 -2.47 17.30 -22.87
CA HIS A 532 -2.88 18.55 -23.51
C HIS A 532 -4.32 18.88 -23.10
N GLN A 533 -4.52 20.01 -22.42
CA GLN A 533 -5.83 20.42 -21.89
C GLN A 533 -6.51 19.31 -21.06
N GLU A 534 -5.79 18.75 -20.08
CA GLU A 534 -6.24 17.61 -19.27
C GLU A 534 -6.38 16.26 -20.01
N ILE A 535 -6.18 16.21 -21.33
CA ILE A 535 -6.30 14.98 -22.13
C ILE A 535 -4.94 14.29 -22.26
N PRO A 536 -4.73 13.11 -21.64
CA PRO A 536 -3.47 12.40 -21.69
C PRO A 536 -3.38 11.48 -22.91
N ARG A 537 -2.15 11.12 -23.29
CA ARG A 537 -1.86 9.90 -24.04
C ARG A 537 -0.65 9.20 -23.46
N PHE A 538 -0.70 7.87 -23.51
CA PHE A 538 0.39 6.97 -23.23
C PHE A 538 1.14 6.49 -24.47
N GLU A 539 2.44 6.33 -24.32
CA GLU A 539 3.25 5.34 -25.04
C GLU A 539 4.32 4.82 -24.06
N LEU A 540 4.70 3.55 -24.21
CA LEU A 540 5.44 2.77 -23.22
C LEU A 540 6.90 3.25 -23.12
N SER A 541 7.17 4.32 -22.37
CA SER A 541 8.51 4.92 -22.29
C SER A 541 9.13 4.81 -20.89
N GLY A 542 9.90 3.74 -20.69
CA GLY A 542 11.14 3.83 -19.92
C GLY A 542 11.20 3.15 -18.55
N VAL A 543 12.26 2.37 -18.36
CA VAL A 543 12.77 2.03 -17.03
C VAL A 543 13.70 3.18 -16.66
N ALA A 544 13.36 3.97 -15.66
CA ALA A 544 14.29 4.92 -15.09
C ALA A 544 15.25 4.12 -14.21
N ASP A 545 16.29 3.58 -14.84
CA ASP A 545 17.33 2.79 -14.21
C ASP A 545 18.48 3.74 -13.82
N PHE A 546 18.51 4.11 -12.54
CA PHE A 546 19.55 5.00 -11.99
C PHE A 546 20.56 4.17 -11.19
N ASP A 547 21.45 3.48 -11.89
CA ASP A 547 22.55 2.75 -11.25
C ASP A 547 23.78 3.64 -10.97
N ASN A 548 24.02 3.84 -9.67
CA ASN A 548 25.29 3.80 -8.94
C ASN A 548 26.58 4.36 -9.59
N TRP A 549 26.78 5.70 -9.56
CA TRP A 549 28.10 6.30 -9.77
C TRP A 549 28.80 6.58 -8.44
N GLY A 550 29.45 5.54 -7.90
CA GLY A 550 30.17 5.59 -6.63
C GLY A 550 31.48 4.82 -6.64
N LYS A 551 32.11 4.61 -7.81
CA LYS A 551 33.51 4.17 -7.90
C LYS A 551 34.20 4.93 -9.02
N LYS A 552 35.12 5.81 -8.63
CA LYS A 552 36.14 6.35 -9.54
C LYS A 552 37.00 5.18 -10.00
N GLU A 553 37.05 4.93 -11.30
CA GLU A 553 38.19 4.27 -11.93
C GLU A 553 39.05 5.35 -12.60
N GLU A 554 40.32 5.34 -12.22
CA GLU A 554 41.36 6.23 -12.72
C GLU A 554 41.66 5.96 -14.20
N GLU A 555 41.94 7.05 -14.91
CA GLU A 555 42.41 7.04 -16.29
C GLU A 555 43.76 6.29 -16.43
N GLY A 556 43.72 5.12 -17.07
CA GLY A 556 44.91 4.46 -17.64
C GLY A 556 44.96 4.66 -19.16
N ARG A 557 45.94 5.43 -19.61
CA ARG A 557 46.23 5.72 -21.03
C ARG A 557 46.50 4.45 -21.86
N LYS A 558 46.03 4.49 -23.11
CA LYS A 558 46.32 3.54 -24.20
C LYS A 558 47.82 3.36 -24.47
N PHE A 559 48.27 2.11 -24.52
CA PHE A 559 49.24 1.50 -25.45
C PHE A 559 48.86 0.02 -25.47
N GLY A 560 48.62 -0.66 -26.59
CA GLY A 560 49.57 -0.99 -27.65
C GLY A 560 49.45 -2.51 -27.86
N ALA A 561 49.42 -2.94 -29.11
CA ALA A 561 49.15 -4.31 -29.54
C ALA A 561 50.24 -5.34 -29.14
N PHE A 562 49.94 -6.61 -29.46
CA PHE A 562 50.79 -7.81 -29.56
C PHE A 562 50.86 -8.78 -28.35
N ASP A 563 50.11 -9.88 -28.51
CA ASP A 563 50.63 -11.24 -28.81
C ASP A 563 51.13 -12.17 -27.68
N SER A 564 50.81 -13.45 -27.91
CA SER A 564 51.37 -14.69 -27.36
C SER A 564 50.95 -15.17 -25.96
N LEU A 565 49.98 -16.10 -25.97
CA LEU A 565 49.91 -17.21 -25.03
C LEU A 565 50.96 -18.26 -25.42
N ARG A 566 51.90 -18.58 -24.52
CA ARG A 566 52.54 -19.90 -24.50
C ARG A 566 53.15 -20.28 -23.14
N GLU A 567 52.54 -21.32 -22.56
CA GLU A 567 53.11 -22.45 -21.81
C GLU A 567 54.00 -22.26 -20.56
N ARG A 568 53.53 -22.96 -19.51
CA ARG A 568 54.18 -24.10 -18.79
C ARG A 568 54.89 -23.86 -17.45
N ARG A 569 54.51 -24.80 -16.56
CA ARG A 569 55.25 -25.39 -15.41
C ARG A 569 55.38 -24.48 -14.17
N GLY A 570 55.18 -24.94 -12.95
CA GLY A 570 54.90 -26.28 -12.42
C GLY A 570 55.33 -26.33 -10.94
N GLY A 571 54.67 -27.17 -10.13
CA GLY A 571 55.09 -27.63 -8.78
C GLY A 571 55.02 -26.58 -7.66
N GLY A 572 54.68 -26.87 -6.41
CA GLY A 572 54.36 -28.10 -5.69
C GLY A 572 54.47 -27.83 -4.17
N PHE A 573 53.66 -28.55 -3.37
CA PHE A 573 53.92 -29.02 -1.99
C PHE A 573 54.10 -28.01 -0.82
N GLU A 574 53.17 -28.01 0.17
CA GLU A 574 53.23 -28.62 1.55
C GLU A 574 54.06 -27.79 2.55
N ARG A 575 53.46 -27.15 3.59
CA ARG A 575 52.96 -27.57 4.94
C ARG A 575 54.03 -27.81 6.03
N ASP A 576 53.78 -27.15 7.17
CA ASP A 576 54.24 -27.38 8.57
C ASP A 576 55.76 -27.14 8.87
N GLU A 577 56.28 -26.71 10.04
CA GLU A 577 55.79 -26.43 11.40
C GLU A 577 56.90 -25.68 12.24
N SER A 578 56.49 -24.82 13.19
CA SER A 578 56.96 -24.63 14.61
C SER A 578 58.42 -24.27 15.06
N TRP A 579 58.45 -23.62 16.26
CA TRP A 579 59.51 -23.28 17.26
C TRP A 579 60.33 -21.98 17.04
N GLY A 580 60.56 -21.03 17.98
CA GLY A 580 60.18 -20.80 19.38
C GLY A 580 61.29 -20.05 20.16
N LYS A 581 61.03 -18.88 20.81
CA LYS A 581 61.46 -18.47 22.19
C LYS A 581 61.32 -16.95 22.52
N LYS A 582 60.99 -16.72 23.81
CA LYS A 582 60.70 -15.51 24.63
C LYS A 582 61.86 -14.49 24.75
N LYS A 583 61.65 -13.20 25.10
CA LYS A 583 61.28 -12.65 26.44
C LYS A 583 60.89 -11.14 26.45
N GLU A 584 59.93 -10.81 27.37
CA GLU A 584 59.78 -9.59 28.24
C GLU A 584 59.53 -8.21 27.57
N ASP A 585 58.66 -7.29 28.02
CA ASP A 585 57.68 -7.22 29.13
C ASP A 585 56.71 -6.01 28.91
N VAL A 586 55.76 -5.81 29.83
CA VAL A 586 54.89 -4.62 30.09
C VAL A 586 53.49 -4.60 29.47
N GLY A 587 52.49 -4.85 30.33
CA GLY A 587 51.05 -4.74 30.04
C GLY A 587 50.48 -3.32 30.11
N SER A 588 49.34 -3.12 29.44
CA SER A 588 48.46 -1.96 29.66
C SER A 588 46.99 -2.33 29.39
N VAL A 589 46.17 -2.06 30.40
CA VAL A 589 44.72 -2.31 30.48
C VAL A 589 43.96 -1.09 29.96
N ARG A 590 42.88 -1.34 29.20
CA ARG A 590 41.97 -0.32 28.63
C ARG A 590 41.26 0.52 29.71
N PRO A 591 41.08 1.85 29.55
CA PRO A 591 40.38 2.67 30.52
C PRO A 591 38.86 2.70 30.34
N LYS A 592 38.14 2.66 31.48
CA LYS A 592 36.71 3.01 31.64
C LYS A 592 36.55 4.53 31.76
N LEU A 593 35.54 5.08 31.08
CA LEU A 593 35.15 6.49 31.19
C LEU A 593 34.06 6.64 32.26
N ASN A 594 34.32 7.52 33.24
CA ASN A 594 33.39 7.90 34.32
C ASN A 594 33.18 9.43 34.22
N LEU A 595 31.93 9.87 34.07
CA LEU A 595 31.59 11.29 33.93
C LEU A 595 30.77 11.74 35.15
N GLN A 596 31.39 12.59 35.97
CA GLN A 596 30.71 13.38 36.99
C GLN A 596 30.32 14.76 36.43
N PRO A 597 29.20 15.36 36.89
CA PRO A 597 28.70 16.64 36.38
C PRO A 597 29.46 17.84 36.98
N ARG A 598 29.61 18.90 36.18
CA ARG A 598 30.31 20.15 36.53
C ARG A 598 29.29 21.27 36.77
N ASN A 599 29.42 21.92 37.93
CA ASN A 599 28.78 23.20 38.28
C ASN A 599 29.55 24.39 37.65
N VAL A 600 28.83 25.47 37.30
CA VAL A 600 29.37 26.82 36.98
C VAL A 600 28.35 27.88 37.52
N PRO A 601 28.78 29.08 37.98
CA PRO A 601 28.16 29.80 39.11
C PRO A 601 27.29 31.04 38.76
N ILE A 602 26.79 31.66 39.83
CA ILE A 602 25.88 32.81 39.99
C ILE A 602 26.56 34.18 39.75
N GLY A 603 25.76 35.13 39.22
CA GLY A 603 25.89 36.60 39.30
C GLY A 603 24.96 37.24 38.23
N GLU A 604 24.18 38.30 38.41
CA GLU A 604 23.91 39.28 39.46
C GLU A 604 22.51 39.89 39.19
N GLU A 605 21.93 40.54 40.20
CA GLU A 605 20.59 41.12 40.26
C GLU A 605 20.40 42.40 39.41
N VAL A 606 19.20 42.56 38.84
CA VAL A 606 18.54 43.88 38.74
C VAL A 606 17.05 43.69 39.05
N GLN A 607 16.61 44.22 40.20
CA GLN A 607 15.20 44.37 40.56
C GLN A 607 14.70 45.76 40.11
N ASN A 608 13.51 45.83 39.49
CA ASN A 608 12.42 46.67 40.00
C ASN A 608 11.11 46.54 39.21
N GLY A 609 10.00 46.51 39.95
CA GLY A 609 8.67 46.93 39.45
C GLY A 609 7.61 45.83 39.41
N GLY A 610 6.97 45.54 40.55
CA GLY A 610 5.85 44.61 40.63
C GLY A 610 4.51 45.19 40.16
N VAL A 611 3.69 44.32 39.55
CA VAL A 611 2.21 44.37 39.58
C VAL A 611 1.71 42.93 39.68
N VAL A 612 0.77 42.67 40.60
CA VAL A 612 0.26 41.34 40.96
C VAL A 612 -1.20 41.17 40.55
N LYS A 613 -1.47 39.94 40.03
CA LYS A 613 -2.72 39.12 39.93
C LYS A 613 -3.53 39.13 38.62
N PRO A 614 -4.22 38.00 38.26
CA PRO A 614 -4.26 36.67 38.89
C PRO A 614 -3.94 35.48 37.95
N LYS A 615 -3.34 34.41 38.50
CA LYS A 615 -3.25 33.09 37.84
C LYS A 615 -4.60 32.37 37.96
N GLY A 616 -5.18 32.03 36.81
CA GLY A 616 -6.30 31.10 36.70
C GLY A 616 -5.89 29.68 37.10
N LEU A 617 -6.84 28.98 37.73
CA LEU A 617 -6.74 27.66 38.33
C LEU A 617 -6.46 26.56 37.30
N ASN A 618 -5.46 25.72 37.58
CA ASN A 618 -5.28 24.43 36.92
C ASN A 618 -6.28 23.43 37.53
N PRO A 619 -7.19 22.80 36.77
CA PRO A 619 -8.18 21.86 37.29
C PRO A 619 -7.59 20.49 37.70
N PHE A 620 -6.29 20.28 37.49
CA PHE A 620 -5.56 19.11 37.96
C PHE A 620 -4.34 19.62 38.73
N GLY A 621 -4.49 19.73 40.06
CA GLY A 621 -3.42 20.21 40.94
C GLY A 621 -2.11 19.43 40.78
N ASP A 622 -1.02 19.98 41.31
CA ASP A 622 0.31 19.38 41.21
C ASP A 622 0.32 17.94 41.76
N ALA A 623 0.92 17.03 40.99
CA ALA A 623 0.95 15.60 41.31
C ALA A 623 1.72 15.35 42.62
N ARG A 624 0.98 14.97 43.67
CA ARG A 624 1.55 14.65 44.99
C ARG A 624 2.01 13.18 45.06
N PRO A 625 3.15 12.87 45.70
CA PRO A 625 3.61 11.50 45.89
C PRO A 625 2.59 10.64 46.64
N ARG A 626 2.44 9.36 46.23
CA ARG A 626 1.48 8.39 46.79
C ARG A 626 1.60 8.25 48.31
N GLU A 627 2.81 8.32 48.85
CA GLU A 627 3.05 8.16 50.30
C GLU A 627 2.42 9.32 51.11
N GLU A 628 2.42 10.52 50.55
CA GLU A 628 1.89 11.71 51.21
C GLU A 628 0.35 11.69 51.27
N VAL A 629 -0.29 11.22 50.19
CA VAL A 629 -1.76 11.06 50.11
C VAL A 629 -2.26 9.97 51.05
N LEU A 630 -1.50 8.87 51.23
CA LEU A 630 -1.88 7.77 52.13
C LEU A 630 -1.68 8.14 53.60
N ARG A 631 -0.63 8.92 53.91
CA ARG A 631 -0.39 9.48 55.25
C ARG A 631 -1.48 10.46 55.69
N GLU A 632 -1.95 11.34 54.79
CA GLU A 632 -3.08 12.24 55.07
C GLU A 632 -4.40 11.50 55.35
N LYS A 633 -4.57 10.31 54.75
CA LYS A 633 -5.75 9.45 54.97
C LYS A 633 -5.62 8.53 56.18
N GLY A 634 -4.54 8.65 56.96
CA GLY A 634 -4.27 7.79 58.12
C GLY A 634 -4.07 6.32 57.77
N GLN A 635 -3.64 6.01 56.54
CA GLN A 635 -3.47 4.65 56.05
C GLN A 635 -1.97 4.32 55.91
N ASP A 636 -1.54 3.19 56.49
CA ASP A 636 -0.17 2.69 56.31
C ASP A 636 -0.04 1.99 54.96
N TRP A 637 0.78 2.56 54.09
CA TRP A 637 1.02 2.05 52.74
C TRP A 637 1.61 0.62 52.74
N LYS A 638 2.35 0.24 53.79
CA LYS A 638 2.91 -1.12 53.91
C LYS A 638 1.83 -2.16 54.16
N GLU A 639 0.78 -1.80 54.87
CA GLU A 639 -0.33 -2.70 55.19
C GLU A 639 -1.26 -2.89 53.97
N VAL A 640 -1.40 -1.85 53.15
CA VAL A 640 -2.12 -1.90 51.87
C VAL A 640 -1.40 -2.81 50.87
N ASP A 641 -0.08 -2.70 50.75
CA ASP A 641 0.70 -3.54 49.83
C ASP A 641 0.69 -5.02 50.29
N LYS A 642 0.75 -5.28 51.60
CA LYS A 642 0.63 -6.63 52.17
C LYS A 642 -0.75 -7.26 51.92
N LYS A 643 -1.83 -6.46 51.97
CA LYS A 643 -3.18 -6.91 51.56
C LYS A 643 -3.24 -7.27 50.07
N LEU A 644 -2.62 -6.47 49.22
CA LEU A 644 -2.58 -6.70 47.77
C LEU A 644 -1.80 -7.98 47.41
N GLU A 645 -0.72 -8.28 48.12
CA GLU A 645 0.01 -9.55 47.95
C GLU A 645 -0.78 -10.76 48.45
N SER A 646 -1.50 -10.64 49.58
CA SER A 646 -2.35 -11.73 50.08
C SER A 646 -3.55 -12.05 49.17
N LEU A 647 -4.06 -11.06 48.43
CA LEU A 647 -5.11 -11.26 47.42
C LEU A 647 -4.59 -11.99 46.18
N LYS A 648 -3.36 -11.68 45.73
CA LYS A 648 -2.70 -12.38 44.62
C LYS A 648 -2.41 -13.85 44.93
N LEU A 649 -2.13 -14.18 46.19
CA LEU A 649 -1.91 -15.56 46.63
C LEU A 649 -3.21 -16.38 46.67
N LYS A 650 -4.33 -15.78 47.11
CA LYS A 650 -5.65 -16.45 47.13
C LYS A 650 -6.25 -16.68 45.74
N GLU A 651 -5.93 -15.83 44.77
CA GLU A 651 -6.39 -16.00 43.38
C GLU A 651 -5.71 -17.21 42.70
N ASN A 652 -4.51 -17.59 43.14
CA ASN A 652 -3.78 -18.75 42.62
C ASN A 652 -4.26 -20.09 43.21
N GLU A 653 -4.81 -20.12 44.44
CA GLU A 653 -5.29 -21.36 45.08
C GLU A 653 -6.72 -21.76 44.62
N ALA A 654 -7.53 -20.83 44.10
CA ALA A 654 -8.92 -21.11 43.70
C ALA A 654 -9.08 -21.77 42.32
N THR A 655 -7.98 -22.15 41.64
CA THR A 655 -8.01 -22.73 40.27
C THR A 655 -7.79 -24.24 40.19
N SER A 656 -7.71 -24.94 41.32
CA SER A 656 -7.64 -26.41 41.36
C SER A 656 -8.83 -26.99 42.15
N ASP A 657 -9.95 -27.28 41.47
CA ASP A 657 -10.90 -28.39 41.72
C ASP A 657 -12.29 -28.14 41.07
N GLY A 658 -12.69 -28.98 40.09
CA GLY A 658 -14.09 -29.10 39.59
C GLY A 658 -14.32 -28.99 38.06
N PRO A 659 -15.31 -29.71 37.44
CA PRO A 659 -15.17 -30.36 36.14
C PRO A 659 -15.53 -29.51 34.90
N GLY A 660 -14.78 -29.71 33.81
CA GLY A 660 -14.91 -28.96 32.55
C GLY A 660 -15.75 -29.64 31.46
N PHE A 661 -16.75 -28.92 30.94
CA PHE A 661 -17.32 -29.13 29.59
C PHE A 661 -16.72 -28.10 28.61
N GLY A 662 -16.29 -28.60 27.45
CA GLY A 662 -15.22 -28.00 26.64
C GLY A 662 -15.54 -26.74 25.83
N LYS A 663 -14.52 -25.86 25.76
CA LYS A 663 -14.27 -24.94 24.65
C LYS A 663 -12.86 -25.20 24.14
N ARG A 664 -12.72 -25.71 22.91
CA ARG A 664 -11.42 -25.90 22.25
C ARG A 664 -11.02 -24.59 21.55
N SER A 665 -9.98 -23.95 22.09
CA SER A 665 -9.16 -22.98 21.38
C SER A 665 -7.86 -23.66 20.94
N PHE A 666 -7.40 -23.32 19.74
CA PHE A 666 -6.20 -23.84 19.09
C PHE A 666 -4.92 -23.29 19.73
N GLY A 667 -4.03 -24.19 20.16
CA GLY A 667 -2.66 -23.89 20.56
C GLY A 667 -1.68 -24.88 19.92
N SER A 668 -0.62 -24.35 19.32
CA SER A 668 0.53 -25.10 18.81
C SER A 668 1.22 -25.89 19.93
N GLY A 669 1.48 -27.18 19.68
CA GLY A 669 2.40 -27.99 20.46
C GLY A 669 3.43 -28.64 19.54
N ASN A 670 4.70 -28.28 19.71
CA ASN A 670 5.83 -29.13 19.36
C ASN A 670 5.94 -30.18 20.48
N GLY A 671 5.78 -31.46 20.15
CA GLY A 671 6.01 -32.58 21.06
C GLY A 671 6.97 -33.56 20.40
N GLN A 672 8.17 -33.65 20.96
CA GLN A 672 9.17 -34.66 20.67
C GLN A 672 8.81 -35.96 21.39
N SER A 673 9.17 -37.06 20.74
CA SER A 673 8.81 -38.47 20.97
C SER A 673 9.50 -39.17 22.14
N GLY A 674 8.82 -40.21 22.65
CA GLY A 674 9.35 -41.37 23.40
C GLY A 674 8.44 -41.69 24.59
N GLY A 675 7.94 -42.91 24.84
CA GLY A 675 8.08 -44.25 24.30
C GLY A 675 7.43 -45.22 25.32
N ASN A 676 7.07 -46.44 24.88
CA ASN A 676 6.44 -47.57 25.61
C ASN A 676 4.95 -47.40 25.94
N GLY A 677 4.04 -48.26 25.46
CA GLY A 677 3.96 -49.74 25.60
C GLY A 677 2.92 -50.03 26.70
N ASP A 678 1.96 -50.95 26.65
CA ASP A 678 1.67 -52.15 25.86
C ASP A 678 0.19 -52.51 26.17
N ARG A 679 -0.38 -53.44 25.38
CA ARG A 679 -1.52 -54.35 25.64
C ARG A 679 -2.91 -54.11 25.01
N SER A 680 -3.13 -55.00 24.03
CA SER A 680 -4.21 -56.00 23.92
C SER A 680 -5.56 -55.64 23.29
N GLU A 681 -5.70 -56.15 22.06
CA GLU A 681 -6.79 -57.02 21.56
C GLU A 681 -8.25 -56.71 21.95
N ARG A 682 -9.06 -56.39 20.92
CA ARG A 682 -10.06 -57.32 20.39
C ARG A 682 -10.74 -56.76 19.13
N SER A 683 -10.72 -57.60 18.10
CA SER A 683 -11.47 -57.52 16.86
C SER A 683 -12.97 -57.74 17.08
N TRP A 684 -13.84 -57.07 16.30
CA TRP A 684 -14.97 -57.69 15.57
C TRP A 684 -15.45 -56.77 14.42
N ARG A 685 -15.79 -57.45 13.32
CA ARG A 685 -16.33 -57.07 12.00
C ARG A 685 -17.70 -56.36 12.09
N LYS A 686 -18.36 -55.73 11.11
CA LYS A 686 -18.18 -55.27 9.70
C LYS A 686 -19.45 -54.40 9.38
N PRO A 687 -19.55 -53.74 8.20
CA PRO A 687 -20.44 -52.61 7.94
C PRO A 687 -21.81 -53.01 7.35
N VAL A 688 -22.72 -52.03 7.27
CA VAL A 688 -23.92 -52.13 6.43
C VAL A 688 -23.91 -50.95 5.45
N ASP A 689 -23.63 -51.27 4.18
CA ASP A 689 -24.12 -50.54 3.02
C ASP A 689 -25.53 -51.05 2.71
N VAL A 690 -26.45 -50.15 2.38
CA VAL A 690 -27.53 -50.43 1.43
C VAL A 690 -27.65 -49.24 0.50
N ASP A 691 -27.51 -49.56 -0.78
CA ASP A 691 -27.53 -48.68 -1.93
C ASP A 691 -28.87 -48.92 -2.68
N VAL A 692 -29.16 -48.08 -3.69
CA VAL A 692 -30.06 -48.32 -4.84
C VAL A 692 -31.53 -47.79 -4.80
N HIS A 693 -31.66 -46.57 -5.36
CA HIS A 693 -32.43 -46.20 -6.58
C HIS A 693 -33.78 -45.43 -6.54
N PRO A 694 -34.09 -44.70 -7.65
CA PRO A 694 -34.86 -43.45 -7.67
C PRO A 694 -36.27 -43.60 -8.28
N GLN A 695 -37.12 -42.58 -8.10
CA GLN A 695 -38.11 -42.16 -9.12
C GLN A 695 -38.82 -40.83 -8.83
N ARG A 696 -38.79 -39.96 -9.86
CA ARG A 696 -39.86 -39.08 -10.42
C ARG A 696 -40.51 -37.95 -9.59
N LEU A 697 -40.25 -36.71 -10.09
CA LEU A 697 -41.19 -35.73 -10.66
C LEU A 697 -42.48 -35.37 -9.88
N VAL A 698 -42.58 -34.12 -9.37
CA VAL A 698 -43.73 -33.20 -9.56
C VAL A 698 -43.28 -31.72 -9.48
N ASN A 699 -43.82 -30.93 -10.42
CA ASN A 699 -43.86 -29.47 -10.69
C ASN A 699 -43.94 -28.50 -9.47
N CYS A 700 -43.21 -27.37 -9.44
CA CYS A 700 -43.46 -25.99 -9.95
C CYS A 700 -44.21 -25.04 -8.99
N ILE A 701 -43.80 -23.74 -9.04
CA ILE A 701 -44.47 -22.50 -8.55
C ILE A 701 -44.25 -22.25 -7.02
N PHE A 702 -43.67 -21.15 -6.50
CA PHE A 702 -43.45 -19.74 -6.89
C PHE A 702 -41.99 -19.31 -6.63
#